data_AF-C5M604-F1
#
_entry.id   AF-C5M604-F1
#
_cell.length_a   1.000
_cell.length_b   1.000
_cell.length_c   1.000
_cell.angle_alpha   90.00
_cell.angle_beta   90.00
_cell.angle_gamma   90.00
#
_symmetry.space_group_name_H-M   'P 1'
#
loop_
_entity.id
_entity.type
_entity.pdbx_description
1 polymer ?
#
loop_
_entity_poly.entity_id
_entity_poly.type
_entity_poly.pdbx_seq_one_letter_code
_entity_poly.pdbx_strand_id
1 'polypeptide(L)'
;MFLSRRLWRLISQLFFFLIVASVLLFIANSRQIIEINKYIPFDIFGTTAPSFFQPVSDSFIVDISFQNCFKMNSNNNQCGLPSASEGVLGDKAQWVRLSKDITLGSSWVKSQFMSYKKIKHESYEEYLKSQKQQDPTSTSIVDEVIIDIAVANPLIDSKIKGNEKLKFPEYIIKSMHEDVVYDDSTHANLVEQNNDNRVDAHPVDAEVEQLLESPKEEQKPKEEEQKEETPEEHRKDEERKKEQEDEQKDASEEDKQEKQKEGELLKEAANEEEKEKEKEGKKLEESSKEDKDKNTKREVVTDIKELKRLLYIPTKEQVQESGWRYKSNGIWLRYGPHDEKTAVSAIDLLFGDEAVDPRPNWRLIKRPLKDVSNPSDLPVYLTFRRGPRIDYKKEYGKPLKMNDEDKFKILQVADMHFSTGYGKCRDPEPESSAKGCKADARTLEFLEKVLDFEKPDMVVLTGDQIFGDASPDSESSAFKVLYPFVKRKIPFAITLGNHDDEGSLKRKEIMGIYVDVPYSVAAVGPDDIDGYGNYVVTVEGKSSKGTALSLFFVDSHSYSKTPKVTPGYDWIKENQLIYLKMEADSIKDSVEKYRKSKKIPLSMAFFHIPLPEFRNMNQPYIGEFREGITAPRYNSGARDVFGEMGVQAISVGHDHCNDYCLQDTLRAESPEENKIWLCYGGGSGLGGYGGYNGYIRRMRVYEYDTSKGEIKTWKRTEAEPDKKIDEQILVTGGNVVNWK
;
A
#
# COMPACT_ATOMS: atom_id res chain seq x y z
N MET A 1 44.02 32.54 -1.76
CA MET A 1 43.72 33.89 -1.22
C MET A 1 43.18 33.70 0.18
N PHE A 2 44.02 33.85 1.21
CA PHE A 2 43.60 33.61 2.60
C PHE A 2 42.69 34.76 3.07
N LEU A 3 41.54 34.42 3.68
CA LEU A 3 40.63 35.42 4.25
C LEU A 3 41.42 36.36 5.17
N SER A 4 41.21 37.68 5.03
CA SER A 4 41.93 38.66 5.84
C SER A 4 41.70 38.40 7.33
N ARG A 5 42.73 38.60 8.17
CA ARG A 5 42.64 38.41 9.63
C ARG A 5 41.48 39.19 10.26
N ARG A 6 41.07 40.29 9.64
CA ARG A 6 39.92 41.11 10.06
C ARG A 6 38.59 40.40 9.80
N LEU A 7 38.46 39.73 8.66
CA LEU A 7 37.25 38.94 8.32
C LEU A 7 37.15 37.70 9.21
N TRP A 8 38.27 37.03 9.50
CA TRP A 8 38.30 35.90 10.45
C TRP A 8 37.88 36.30 11.86
N ARG A 9 38.28 37.49 12.33
CA ARG A 9 37.83 38.01 13.64
C ARG A 9 36.34 38.33 13.64
N LEU A 10 35.81 38.92 12.58
CA LEU A 10 34.38 39.21 12.47
C LEU A 10 33.54 37.94 12.40
N ILE A 11 33.98 36.92 11.65
CA ILE A 11 33.30 35.62 11.59
C ILE A 11 33.37 34.91 12.95
N SER A 12 34.54 34.93 13.61
CA SER A 12 34.69 34.36 14.95
C SER A 12 33.83 35.07 16.00
N GLN A 13 33.73 36.40 15.93
CA GLN A 13 32.86 37.20 16.81
C GLN A 13 31.38 36.93 16.54
N LEU A 14 30.97 36.84 15.27
CA LEU A 14 29.60 36.49 14.89
C LEU A 14 29.24 35.08 15.36
N PHE A 15 30.14 34.11 15.16
CA PHE A 15 29.94 32.73 15.59
C PHE A 15 29.85 32.62 17.12
N PHE A 16 30.73 33.32 17.84
CA PHE A 16 30.66 33.40 19.30
C PHE A 16 29.37 34.06 19.78
N PHE A 17 28.94 35.16 19.15
CA PHE A 17 27.68 35.82 19.46
C PHE A 17 26.48 34.90 19.22
N LEU A 18 26.46 34.16 18.10
CA LEU A 18 25.39 33.20 17.78
C LEU A 18 25.35 32.04 18.78
N ILE A 19 26.51 31.52 19.22
CA ILE A 19 26.56 30.48 20.27
C ILE A 19 25.99 31.02 21.58
N VAL A 20 26.44 32.19 22.03
CA VAL A 20 25.98 32.78 23.29
C VAL A 20 24.48 33.10 23.23
N ALA A 21 23.98 33.65 22.12
CA ALA A 21 22.57 33.90 21.91
C ALA A 21 21.76 32.59 21.93
N SER A 22 22.25 31.53 21.29
CA SER A 22 21.60 30.22 21.29
C SER A 22 21.54 29.61 22.70
N VAL A 23 22.63 29.65 23.45
CA VAL A 23 22.68 29.15 24.83
C VAL A 23 21.72 29.93 25.73
N LEU A 24 21.66 31.26 25.60
CA LEU A 24 20.72 32.09 26.36
C LEU A 24 19.26 31.80 26.00
N LEU A 25 18.95 31.55 24.72
CA LEU A 25 17.63 31.11 24.29
C LEU A 25 17.27 29.75 24.89
N PHE A 26 18.18 28.78 24.88
CA PHE A 26 17.95 27.46 25.49
C PHE A 26 17.75 27.53 27.01
N ILE A 27 18.52 28.38 27.70
CA ILE A 27 18.34 28.62 29.14
C ILE A 27 17.01 29.33 29.41
N ALA A 28 16.63 30.30 28.58
CA ALA A 28 15.34 30.99 28.71
C ALA A 28 14.16 30.04 28.44
N ASN A 29 14.31 29.10 27.50
CA ASN A 29 13.34 28.05 27.21
C ASN A 29 13.24 27.02 28.35
N SER A 30 14.37 26.55 28.89
CA SER A 30 14.38 25.59 30.01
C SER A 30 13.86 26.20 31.32
N ARG A 31 13.91 27.53 31.44
CA ARG A 31 13.30 28.29 32.54
C ARG A 31 11.91 28.84 32.23
N GLN A 32 11.30 28.45 31.12
CA GLN A 32 9.95 28.84 30.69
C GLN A 32 9.72 30.36 30.55
N ILE A 33 10.79 31.14 30.31
CA ILE A 33 10.71 32.60 30.10
C ILE A 33 10.26 32.90 28.66
N ILE A 34 10.63 32.03 27.72
CA ILE A 34 10.21 32.06 26.31
C ILE A 34 9.85 30.64 25.87
N GLU A 35 8.99 30.51 24.86
CA GLU A 35 8.77 29.26 24.13
C GLU A 35 9.47 29.35 22.78
N ILE A 36 10.60 28.66 22.62
CA ILE A 36 11.36 28.67 21.35
C ILE A 36 10.50 28.20 20.18
N ASN A 37 9.59 27.27 20.43
CA ASN A 37 8.68 26.66 19.45
C ASN A 37 7.74 27.68 18.77
N LYS A 38 7.56 28.86 19.36
CA LYS A 38 6.74 29.95 18.83
C LYS A 38 7.47 30.81 17.79
N TYR A 39 8.80 30.81 17.80
CA TYR A 39 9.64 31.68 16.96
C TYR A 39 10.49 30.90 15.95
N ILE A 40 10.79 29.64 16.26
CA ILE A 40 11.39 28.67 15.35
C ILE A 40 10.34 27.56 15.18
N PRO A 41 9.62 27.51 14.04
CA PRO A 41 8.67 26.43 13.82
C PRO A 41 9.44 25.11 13.77
N PHE A 42 9.20 24.25 14.76
CA PHE A 42 9.72 22.89 14.81
C PHE A 42 9.10 21.97 13.73
N ASP A 43 8.30 22.51 12.80
CA ASP A 43 7.84 21.86 11.56
C ASP A 43 9.00 21.40 10.64
N ILE A 44 10.25 21.73 10.95
CA ILE A 44 11.43 21.15 10.27
C ILE A 44 11.67 19.68 10.68
N PHE A 45 11.17 19.24 11.84
CA PHE A 45 11.42 17.89 12.37
C PHE A 45 10.20 16.95 12.31
N GLY A 46 9.09 17.41 11.72
CA GLY A 46 7.87 16.61 11.51
C GLY A 46 7.75 15.91 10.16
N THR A 47 8.69 16.15 9.23
CA THR A 47 8.80 15.44 7.94
C THR A 47 10.14 14.71 7.86
N THR A 48 10.47 13.90 8.86
CA THR A 48 11.60 12.95 8.79
C THR A 48 11.19 11.63 8.14
N ALA A 49 10.17 11.64 7.27
CA ALA A 49 10.05 10.59 6.27
C ALA A 49 11.33 10.65 5.43
N PRO A 50 12.10 9.54 5.31
CA PRO A 50 13.23 9.49 4.42
C PRO A 50 12.85 10.09 3.06
N SER A 51 13.71 10.94 2.49
CA SER A 51 13.52 11.49 1.14
C SER A 51 13.34 10.42 0.07
N PHE A 52 13.54 9.15 0.43
CA PHE A 52 13.22 7.97 -0.36
C PHE A 52 11.74 7.87 -0.76
N PHE A 53 10.78 8.07 0.16
CA PHE A 53 9.35 7.81 -0.13
C PHE A 53 8.66 8.95 -0.88
N GLN A 54 9.18 10.16 -0.71
CA GLN A 54 8.86 11.31 -1.54
C GLN A 54 10.12 12.12 -1.85
N PRO A 55 10.81 11.79 -2.95
CA PRO A 55 11.98 12.54 -3.38
C PRO A 55 11.67 14.02 -3.55
N VAL A 56 12.64 14.88 -3.24
CA VAL A 56 12.56 16.30 -3.55
C VAL A 56 12.32 16.49 -5.05
N SER A 57 11.56 17.52 -5.41
CA SER A 57 11.21 17.84 -6.80
C SER A 57 12.06 19.01 -7.34
N ASP A 58 13.34 19.08 -6.97
CA ASP A 58 14.28 20.12 -7.40
C ASP A 58 15.02 19.77 -8.72
N SER A 59 14.65 18.64 -9.31
CA SER A 59 15.33 18.03 -10.44
C SER A 59 14.34 17.43 -11.44
N PHE A 60 14.68 17.55 -12.72
CA PHE A 60 14.01 16.84 -13.81
C PHE A 60 14.64 15.45 -13.99
N ILE A 61 13.81 14.45 -14.29
CA ILE A 61 14.29 13.13 -14.72
C ILE A 61 14.39 13.12 -16.25
N VAL A 62 15.55 12.71 -16.76
CA VAL A 62 15.88 12.79 -18.19
C VAL A 62 16.16 11.43 -18.81
N ASP A 63 16.47 10.40 -18.01
CA ASP A 63 16.71 9.05 -18.51
C ASP A 63 16.47 7.99 -17.42
N ILE A 64 16.35 6.73 -17.82
CA ILE A 64 16.29 5.57 -16.92
C ILE A 64 17.19 4.44 -17.43
N SER A 65 17.54 3.50 -16.56
CA SER A 65 18.35 2.33 -16.92
C SER A 65 18.10 1.18 -15.96
N PHE A 66 18.30 -0.06 -16.44
CA PHE A 66 18.25 -1.28 -15.64
C PHE A 66 19.59 -1.96 -15.74
N GLN A 67 20.23 -2.20 -14.60
CA GLN A 67 21.57 -2.79 -14.57
C GLN A 67 21.62 -3.94 -13.59
N ASN A 68 22.37 -4.98 -14.00
CA ASN A 68 22.66 -6.09 -13.13
C ASN A 68 23.87 -5.76 -12.23
N CYS A 69 23.89 -6.37 -11.08
CA CYS A 69 24.97 -6.32 -10.11
C CYS A 69 25.24 -7.74 -9.62
N PHE A 70 26.49 -8.12 -9.41
CA PHE A 70 26.81 -9.35 -8.69
C PHE A 70 26.28 -9.26 -7.25
N LYS A 71 25.62 -10.31 -6.76
CA LYS A 71 24.91 -10.27 -5.46
C LYS A 71 25.82 -9.84 -4.31
N MET A 72 27.07 -10.29 -4.29
CA MET A 72 28.07 -9.91 -3.28
C MET A 72 28.39 -8.40 -3.24
N ASN A 73 28.19 -7.69 -4.35
CA ASN A 73 28.43 -6.25 -4.49
C ASN A 73 27.16 -5.40 -4.40
N SER A 74 25.98 -6.00 -4.16
CA SER A 74 24.68 -5.31 -4.18
C SER A 74 24.57 -4.17 -3.15
N ASN A 75 25.25 -4.33 -2.00
CA ASN A 75 25.34 -3.31 -0.96
C ASN A 75 26.22 -2.11 -1.33
N ASN A 76 27.04 -2.21 -2.39
CA ASN A 76 27.75 -1.07 -2.92
C ASN A 76 26.77 -0.21 -3.74
N ASN A 77 26.57 1.04 -3.30
CA ASN A 77 25.68 2.00 -3.95
C ASN A 77 26.08 2.35 -5.40
N GLN A 78 27.30 2.02 -5.82
CA GLN A 78 27.76 2.17 -7.19
C GLN A 78 27.41 0.97 -8.09
N CYS A 79 27.05 -0.18 -7.51
CA CYS A 79 26.74 -1.36 -8.28
C CYS A 79 25.32 -1.28 -8.87
N GLY A 80 25.16 -1.57 -10.16
CA GLY A 80 23.90 -1.35 -10.85
C GLY A 80 23.65 0.11 -11.25
N LEU A 81 24.65 0.98 -11.18
CA LEU A 81 24.64 2.29 -11.81
C LEU A 81 25.31 2.22 -13.20
N PRO A 82 24.75 2.90 -14.22
CA PRO A 82 25.48 3.18 -15.46
C PRO A 82 26.69 4.08 -15.22
N SER A 83 27.59 4.18 -16.21
CA SER A 83 28.66 5.18 -16.14
C SER A 83 28.10 6.61 -16.24
N ALA A 84 28.81 7.60 -15.68
CA ALA A 84 28.34 8.98 -15.62
C ALA A 84 28.03 9.58 -17.00
N SER A 85 28.82 9.21 -18.01
CA SER A 85 28.69 9.71 -19.38
C SER A 85 27.60 9.03 -20.21
N GLU A 86 27.07 7.90 -19.74
CA GLU A 86 25.97 7.19 -20.42
C GLU A 86 24.62 7.89 -20.26
N GLY A 87 23.77 7.81 -21.28
CA GLY A 87 22.41 8.35 -21.28
C GLY A 87 22.33 9.85 -21.57
N VAL A 88 21.10 10.37 -21.59
CA VAL A 88 20.80 11.77 -21.96
C VAL A 88 21.61 12.75 -21.09
N LEU A 89 22.09 13.85 -21.69
CA LEU A 89 22.93 14.89 -21.07
C LEU A 89 24.35 14.48 -20.60
N GLY A 90 24.77 13.22 -20.74
CA GLY A 90 26.11 12.77 -20.32
C GLY A 90 26.46 13.20 -18.89
N ASP A 91 27.68 13.67 -18.66
CA ASP A 91 28.17 14.05 -17.32
C ASP A 91 27.49 15.29 -16.71
N LYS A 92 26.60 15.97 -17.45
CA LYS A 92 25.84 17.14 -16.96
C LYS A 92 24.70 16.74 -16.04
N ALA A 93 24.27 15.47 -16.08
CA ALA A 93 23.22 14.92 -15.25
C ALA A 93 23.74 13.74 -14.42
N GLN A 94 23.10 13.46 -13.31
CA GLN A 94 23.56 12.46 -12.35
C GLN A 94 22.66 11.23 -12.36
N TRP A 95 23.27 10.04 -12.47
CA TRP A 95 22.57 8.78 -12.23
C TRP A 95 22.31 8.55 -10.73
N VAL A 96 21.10 8.10 -10.41
CA VAL A 96 20.67 7.70 -9.08
C VAL A 96 20.06 6.30 -9.17
N ARG A 97 20.54 5.39 -8.32
CA ARG A 97 20.04 4.01 -8.20
C ARG A 97 18.87 3.98 -7.22
N LEU A 98 17.78 3.30 -7.57
CA LEU A 98 16.77 2.92 -6.57
C LEU A 98 17.37 1.88 -5.61
N SER A 99 17.03 1.93 -4.34
CA SER A 99 17.53 0.97 -3.34
C SER A 99 16.91 -0.42 -3.50
N LYS A 100 15.79 -0.53 -4.23
CA LYS A 100 15.03 -1.77 -4.42
C LYS A 100 15.73 -2.73 -5.37
N ASP A 101 16.08 -3.91 -4.86
CA ASP A 101 16.53 -5.05 -5.67
C ASP A 101 15.32 -5.69 -6.35
N ILE A 102 15.25 -5.58 -7.67
CA ILE A 102 14.16 -6.13 -8.48
C ILE A 102 14.03 -7.65 -8.31
N THR A 103 15.11 -8.34 -7.95
CA THR A 103 15.08 -9.79 -7.70
C THR A 103 14.43 -10.15 -6.36
N LEU A 104 14.22 -9.18 -5.47
CA LEU A 104 13.71 -9.39 -4.12
C LEU A 104 14.50 -10.48 -3.36
N GLY A 105 15.80 -10.61 -3.63
CA GLY A 105 16.65 -11.62 -2.99
C GLY A 105 16.51 -13.04 -3.53
N SER A 106 15.63 -13.30 -4.50
CA SER A 106 15.42 -14.64 -5.08
C SER A 106 16.63 -15.21 -5.84
N SER A 107 17.56 -14.34 -6.25
CA SER A 107 18.77 -14.73 -6.98
C SER A 107 20.02 -14.68 -6.11
N TRP A 108 20.76 -15.80 -6.12
CA TRP A 108 22.01 -15.99 -5.37
C TRP A 108 23.25 -15.40 -6.06
N VAL A 109 23.17 -15.15 -7.38
CA VAL A 109 24.32 -14.73 -8.21
C VAL A 109 24.27 -13.27 -8.63
N LYS A 110 23.05 -12.73 -8.84
CA LYS A 110 22.84 -11.35 -9.27
C LYS A 110 21.72 -10.66 -8.50
N SER A 111 21.81 -9.34 -8.41
CA SER A 111 20.72 -8.40 -8.14
C SER A 111 20.50 -7.56 -9.39
N GLN A 112 19.30 -7.02 -9.56
CA GLN A 112 19.01 -6.08 -10.65
C GLN A 112 18.41 -4.81 -10.07
N PHE A 113 18.89 -3.66 -10.51
CA PHE A 113 18.45 -2.36 -10.02
C PHE A 113 17.98 -1.49 -11.18
N MET A 114 16.94 -0.70 -10.91
CA MET A 114 16.58 0.43 -11.75
C MET A 114 17.33 1.67 -11.27
N SER A 115 17.82 2.45 -12.24
CA SER A 115 18.43 3.75 -12.02
C SER A 115 17.73 4.79 -12.88
N TYR A 116 17.69 6.04 -12.41
CA TYR A 116 17.19 7.18 -13.18
C TYR A 116 18.23 8.29 -13.19
N LYS A 117 18.27 9.04 -14.28
CA LYS A 117 19.19 10.16 -14.47
C LYS A 117 18.46 11.46 -14.23
N LYS A 118 19.02 12.31 -13.36
CA LYS A 118 18.39 13.57 -12.97
C LYS A 118 19.33 14.77 -13.13
N ILE A 119 18.75 15.93 -13.37
CA ILE A 119 19.45 17.21 -13.38
C ILE A 119 18.64 18.25 -12.62
N LYS A 120 19.31 19.06 -11.79
CA LYS A 120 18.63 20.13 -11.04
C LYS A 120 18.01 21.15 -11.98
N HIS A 121 16.88 21.74 -11.59
CA HIS A 121 16.18 22.73 -12.43
C HIS A 121 17.11 23.89 -12.84
N GLU A 122 17.83 24.48 -11.87
CA GLU A 122 18.78 25.57 -12.12
C GLU A 122 19.92 25.16 -13.08
N SER A 123 20.47 23.95 -12.90
CA SER A 123 21.54 23.43 -13.75
C SER A 123 21.06 23.13 -15.17
N TYR A 124 19.80 22.72 -15.34
CA TYR A 124 19.20 22.49 -16.66
C TYR A 124 19.01 23.82 -17.42
N GLU A 125 18.54 24.85 -16.72
CA GLU A 125 18.41 26.20 -17.27
C GLU A 125 19.75 26.80 -17.72
N GLU A 126 20.79 26.64 -16.91
CA GLU A 126 22.16 27.03 -17.29
C GLU A 126 22.65 26.24 -18.51
N TYR A 127 22.36 24.94 -18.56
CA TYR A 127 22.68 24.11 -19.72
C TYR A 127 22.01 24.64 -21.00
N LEU A 128 20.70 24.91 -20.98
CA LEU A 128 19.98 25.45 -22.14
C LEU A 128 20.51 26.82 -22.57
N LYS A 129 20.84 27.71 -21.61
CA LYS A 129 21.46 29.01 -21.90
C LYS A 129 22.83 28.86 -22.55
N SER A 130 23.65 27.93 -22.07
CA SER A 130 24.99 27.68 -22.63
C SER A 130 24.92 27.17 -24.08
N GLN A 131 23.93 26.31 -24.40
CA GLN A 131 23.71 25.84 -25.77
C GLN A 131 23.30 27.00 -26.69
N LYS A 132 22.39 27.88 -26.23
CA LYS A 132 21.97 29.09 -26.96
C LYS A 132 23.13 30.05 -27.21
N GLN A 133 24.09 30.14 -26.28
CA GLN A 133 25.26 31.01 -26.44
C GLN A 133 26.31 30.42 -27.40
N GLN A 134 26.47 29.11 -27.44
CA GLN A 134 27.43 28.44 -28.32
C GLN A 134 27.00 28.44 -29.79
N ASP A 135 25.69 28.35 -30.06
CA ASP A 135 25.14 28.48 -31.41
C ASP A 135 23.80 29.26 -31.39
N PRO A 136 23.85 30.60 -31.49
CA PRO A 136 22.65 31.46 -31.44
C PRO A 136 21.69 31.25 -32.62
N THR A 137 22.14 30.58 -33.69
CA THR A 137 21.39 30.35 -34.91
C THR A 137 20.84 28.93 -35.03
N SER A 138 21.22 28.03 -34.11
CA SER A 138 20.78 26.65 -34.15
C SER A 138 19.34 26.49 -33.64
N THR A 139 18.48 25.96 -34.50
CA THR A 139 17.16 25.42 -34.16
C THR A 139 17.24 24.05 -33.46
N SER A 140 18.43 23.51 -33.20
CA SER A 140 18.66 22.15 -32.67
C SER A 140 18.86 22.09 -31.15
N ILE A 141 18.48 23.13 -30.40
CA ILE A 141 18.55 23.09 -28.93
C ILE A 141 17.38 22.26 -28.44
N VAL A 142 17.69 21.01 -28.08
CA VAL A 142 16.71 20.03 -27.65
C VAL A 142 16.40 20.25 -26.17
N ASP A 143 15.31 20.98 -25.91
CA ASP A 143 14.67 21.09 -24.60
C ASP A 143 13.76 19.88 -24.40
N GLU A 144 14.34 18.81 -23.84
CA GLU A 144 13.64 17.56 -23.59
C GLU A 144 13.97 16.99 -22.22
N VAL A 145 12.93 16.79 -21.43
CA VAL A 145 12.91 15.99 -20.19
C VAL A 145 11.80 14.95 -20.29
N ILE A 146 11.80 13.95 -19.40
CA ILE A 146 10.73 12.96 -19.38
C ILE A 146 9.47 13.63 -18.83
N ILE A 147 8.38 13.59 -19.60
CA ILE A 147 7.05 14.11 -19.20
C ILE A 147 6.02 13.00 -19.03
N ASP A 148 6.25 11.81 -19.60
CA ASP A 148 5.37 10.65 -19.46
C ASP A 148 6.14 9.33 -19.59
N ILE A 149 5.58 8.25 -19.05
CA ILE A 149 6.12 6.90 -19.10
C ILE A 149 4.99 5.90 -19.38
N ALA A 150 5.19 5.02 -20.36
CA ALA A 150 4.26 3.94 -20.68
C ALA A 150 4.97 2.60 -20.64
N VAL A 151 4.23 1.52 -20.34
CA VAL A 151 4.76 0.14 -20.36
C VAL A 151 3.93 -0.69 -21.33
N ALA A 152 4.61 -1.29 -22.31
CA ALA A 152 4.02 -2.14 -23.31
C ALA A 152 3.71 -3.53 -22.74
N ASN A 153 2.55 -4.08 -23.12
CA ASN A 153 2.29 -5.50 -23.04
C ASN A 153 2.04 -6.07 -24.44
N PRO A 154 3.10 -6.44 -25.18
CA PRO A 154 3.01 -7.04 -26.51
C PRO A 154 1.92 -8.08 -26.75
N LEU A 155 1.57 -8.92 -25.75
CA LEU A 155 0.53 -9.95 -25.89
C LEU A 155 -0.88 -9.38 -25.93
N ILE A 156 -1.10 -8.23 -25.28
CA ILE A 156 -2.37 -7.50 -25.28
C ILE A 156 -2.35 -6.47 -26.40
N ASP A 157 -1.25 -5.73 -26.54
CA ASP A 157 -1.13 -4.64 -27.51
C ASP A 157 -1.22 -5.13 -28.96
N SER A 158 -0.69 -6.33 -29.26
CA SER A 158 -0.82 -6.93 -30.60
C SER A 158 -2.25 -7.37 -30.95
N LYS A 159 -3.17 -7.44 -29.98
CA LYS A 159 -4.59 -7.77 -30.23
C LYS A 159 -5.41 -6.55 -30.64
N ILE A 160 -4.82 -5.34 -30.58
CA ILE A 160 -5.46 -4.13 -31.09
C ILE A 160 -5.36 -4.19 -32.62
N LYS A 161 -6.51 -4.13 -33.31
CA LYS A 161 -6.59 -4.18 -34.78
C LYS A 161 -5.68 -3.11 -35.39
N GLY A 162 -4.78 -3.51 -36.30
CA GLY A 162 -3.80 -2.62 -36.95
C GLY A 162 -2.49 -2.42 -36.18
N ASN A 163 -2.38 -2.90 -34.93
CA ASN A 163 -1.20 -2.78 -34.07
C ASN A 163 -0.40 -4.09 -33.96
N GLU A 164 -0.73 -5.11 -34.75
CA GLU A 164 -0.19 -6.47 -34.65
C GLU A 164 1.35 -6.48 -34.83
N LYS A 165 1.83 -5.66 -35.78
CA LYS A 165 3.26 -5.51 -36.10
C LYS A 165 3.95 -4.43 -35.25
N LEU A 166 3.26 -3.33 -34.96
CA LEU A 166 3.82 -2.15 -34.29
C LEU A 166 3.90 -2.32 -32.77
N LYS A 167 2.92 -3.03 -32.18
CA LYS A 167 2.85 -3.38 -30.75
C LYS A 167 3.03 -2.17 -29.83
N PHE A 168 2.54 -1.00 -30.25
CA PHE A 168 2.54 0.17 -29.41
C PHE A 168 1.68 -0.06 -28.17
N PRO A 169 2.08 0.42 -26.99
CA PRO A 169 1.23 0.41 -25.82
C PRO A 169 -0.12 1.05 -26.14
N GLU A 170 -1.20 0.37 -25.76
CA GLU A 170 -2.57 0.91 -25.85
C GLU A 170 -2.68 2.33 -25.28
N TYR A 171 -1.95 2.62 -24.19
CA TYR A 171 -1.89 3.95 -23.59
C TYR A 171 -1.32 5.01 -24.52
N ILE A 172 -0.26 4.70 -25.28
CA ILE A 172 0.32 5.63 -26.26
C ILE A 172 -0.71 5.92 -27.35
N ILE A 173 -1.32 4.88 -27.91
CA ILE A 173 -2.36 5.01 -28.93
C ILE A 173 -3.48 5.90 -28.40
N LYS A 174 -4.04 5.61 -27.22
CA LYS A 174 -5.09 6.44 -26.60
C LYS A 174 -4.65 7.88 -26.38
N SER A 175 -3.47 8.11 -25.81
CA SER A 175 -2.96 9.47 -25.53
C SER A 175 -2.80 10.32 -26.78
N MET A 176 -2.47 9.72 -27.92
CA MET A 176 -2.38 10.43 -29.20
C MET A 176 -3.73 10.81 -29.79
N HIS A 177 -4.84 10.24 -29.29
CA HIS A 177 -6.20 10.55 -29.75
C HIS A 177 -6.99 11.41 -28.75
N GLU A 178 -6.41 11.75 -27.60
CA GLU A 178 -7.09 12.57 -26.58
C GLU A 178 -7.40 13.98 -27.13
N ASP A 179 -6.47 14.55 -27.91
CA ASP A 179 -6.56 15.91 -28.43
C ASP A 179 -6.88 16.00 -29.94
N VAL A 180 -7.07 14.85 -30.62
CA VAL A 180 -7.31 14.81 -32.07
C VAL A 180 -8.77 15.11 -32.39
N VAL A 181 -8.97 16.16 -33.18
CA VAL A 181 -10.26 16.47 -33.82
C VAL A 181 -10.47 15.47 -34.96
N TYR A 182 -11.57 14.70 -34.91
CA TYR A 182 -11.90 13.73 -35.95
C TYR A 182 -12.23 14.45 -37.26
N ASP A 183 -11.31 14.40 -38.23
CA ASP A 183 -11.43 15.03 -39.55
C ASP A 183 -11.52 14.00 -40.69
N ASP A 184 -11.66 14.48 -41.92
CA ASP A 184 -11.79 13.61 -43.11
C ASP A 184 -10.54 12.73 -43.33
N SER A 185 -9.36 13.17 -42.88
CA SER A 185 -8.11 12.40 -42.95
C SER A 185 -8.11 11.25 -41.94
N THR A 186 -8.58 11.51 -40.73
CA THR A 186 -8.79 10.51 -39.68
C THR A 186 -9.84 9.49 -40.13
N HIS A 187 -10.92 9.96 -40.76
CA HIS A 187 -11.95 9.11 -41.34
C HIS A 187 -11.40 8.22 -42.46
N ALA A 188 -10.64 8.78 -43.41
CA ALA A 188 -10.06 8.04 -44.52
C ALA A 188 -9.12 6.92 -44.05
N ASN A 189 -8.23 7.21 -43.09
CA ASN A 189 -7.33 6.20 -42.51
C ASN A 189 -8.10 5.10 -41.77
N LEU A 190 -9.18 5.45 -41.07
CA LEU A 190 -10.02 4.46 -40.41
C LEU A 190 -10.79 3.60 -41.39
N VAL A 191 -11.23 4.16 -42.52
CA VAL A 191 -11.86 3.41 -43.61
C VAL A 191 -10.83 2.46 -44.24
N GLU A 192 -9.60 2.92 -44.48
CA GLU A 192 -8.52 2.11 -45.01
C GLU A 192 -8.13 0.95 -44.07
N GLN A 193 -7.98 1.22 -42.76
CA GLN A 193 -7.67 0.20 -41.75
C GLN A 193 -8.82 -0.79 -41.49
N ASN A 194 -10.05 -0.46 -41.90
CA ASN A 194 -11.21 -1.33 -41.77
C ASN A 194 -11.66 -1.99 -43.07
N ASN A 195 -11.03 -1.71 -44.20
CA ASN A 195 -11.18 -2.56 -45.37
C ASN A 195 -10.47 -3.89 -45.07
N ASP A 196 -11.18 -5.01 -45.16
CA ASP A 196 -10.65 -6.38 -44.97
C ASP A 196 -9.51 -6.78 -45.94
N ASN A 197 -9.02 -5.84 -46.75
CA ASN A 197 -7.83 -6.01 -47.54
C ASN A 197 -6.60 -5.75 -46.67
N ARG A 198 -5.92 -6.84 -46.32
CA ARG A 198 -4.56 -6.83 -45.75
C ARG A 198 -3.67 -5.89 -46.57
N VAL A 199 -3.05 -4.93 -45.90
CA VAL A 199 -2.08 -4.03 -46.53
C VAL A 199 -0.78 -4.82 -46.77
N ASP A 200 -0.42 -4.99 -48.03
CA ASP A 200 0.91 -5.48 -48.43
C ASP A 200 1.96 -4.43 -48.03
N ALA A 201 2.60 -4.64 -46.88
CA ALA A 201 3.82 -3.93 -46.53
C ALA A 201 5.00 -4.62 -47.21
N HIS A 202 5.92 -3.83 -47.79
CA HIS A 202 7.14 -4.34 -48.40
C HIS A 202 7.93 -5.26 -47.43
N PRO A 203 8.49 -6.38 -47.92
CA PRO A 203 9.28 -7.28 -47.08
C PRO A 203 10.54 -6.56 -46.57
N VAL A 204 10.79 -6.70 -45.27
CA VAL A 204 12.06 -6.35 -44.62
C VAL A 204 12.95 -7.60 -44.70
N ASP A 205 14.23 -7.38 -45.01
CA ASP A 205 15.31 -8.35 -45.28
C ASP A 205 15.06 -9.83 -44.92
N ALA A 206 15.33 -10.69 -45.91
CA ALA A 206 15.22 -12.16 -45.85
C ALA A 206 16.03 -12.83 -44.73
N GLU A 207 16.95 -12.09 -44.09
CA GLU A 207 17.74 -12.56 -42.94
C GLU A 207 16.93 -12.63 -41.63
N VAL A 208 15.81 -11.89 -41.51
CA VAL A 208 14.94 -11.93 -40.31
C VAL A 208 13.86 -13.00 -40.42
N GLU A 209 13.47 -13.37 -41.65
CA GLU A 209 12.42 -14.37 -41.92
C GLU A 209 12.89 -15.79 -41.58
N GLN A 210 14.19 -16.10 -41.76
CA GLN A 210 14.77 -17.39 -41.36
C GLN A 210 14.89 -17.60 -39.84
N LEU A 211 14.83 -16.54 -39.02
CA LEU A 211 14.80 -16.67 -37.55
C LEU A 211 13.41 -16.99 -37.00
N LEU A 212 12.37 -16.90 -37.83
CA LEU A 212 10.97 -17.13 -37.45
C LEU A 212 10.44 -18.49 -37.93
N GLU A 213 11.14 -19.18 -38.82
CA GLU A 213 10.78 -20.51 -39.31
C GLU A 213 11.72 -21.59 -38.76
N SER A 214 11.44 -22.05 -37.54
CA SER A 214 11.87 -23.39 -37.09
C SER A 214 10.62 -24.23 -36.79
N PRO A 215 10.52 -25.50 -37.24
CA PRO A 215 9.25 -26.20 -37.24
C PRO A 215 8.83 -26.67 -35.84
N LYS A 216 7.53 -26.53 -35.55
CA LYS A 216 6.83 -27.39 -34.60
C LYS A 216 6.58 -28.73 -35.27
N GLU A 217 7.26 -29.80 -34.84
CA GLU A 217 6.78 -31.16 -35.08
C GLU A 217 5.79 -31.54 -33.98
N GLU A 218 4.53 -31.68 -34.37
CA GLU A 218 3.51 -32.41 -33.61
C GLU A 218 3.67 -33.91 -33.90
N GLN A 219 4.01 -34.69 -32.87
CA GLN A 219 3.87 -36.14 -32.91
C GLN A 219 2.44 -36.53 -32.49
N LYS A 220 1.76 -37.31 -33.35
CA LYS A 220 0.66 -38.20 -32.95
C LYS A 220 1.05 -39.65 -33.27
N PRO A 221 0.56 -40.63 -32.47
CA PRO A 221 1.11 -41.97 -32.40
C PRO A 221 0.50 -42.90 -33.45
N LYS A 222 1.30 -43.88 -33.92
CA LYS A 222 0.81 -45.14 -34.48
C LYS A 222 1.67 -46.31 -34.03
N GLU A 223 0.95 -47.38 -33.75
CA GLU A 223 1.31 -48.67 -33.19
C GLU A 223 2.15 -49.58 -34.10
N GLU A 224 2.75 -50.56 -33.42
CA GLU A 224 3.01 -51.96 -33.80
C GLU A 224 4.32 -52.41 -34.49
N GLU A 225 5.02 -53.24 -33.68
CA GLU A 225 5.55 -54.58 -33.97
C GLU A 225 7.01 -54.82 -34.42
N GLN A 226 7.71 -55.47 -33.48
CA GLN A 226 8.48 -56.72 -33.56
C GLN A 226 10.00 -56.74 -33.84
N LYS A 227 10.69 -57.33 -32.83
CA LYS A 227 11.90 -58.20 -32.86
C LYS A 227 13.24 -57.51 -33.17
N GLU A 228 14.36 -57.78 -32.52
CA GLU A 228 14.89 -59.03 -31.96
C GLU A 228 16.05 -58.73 -30.97
N GLU A 229 16.19 -59.63 -29.99
CA GLU A 229 17.25 -59.98 -29.01
C GLU A 229 18.67 -59.37 -29.15
N THR A 230 19.42 -59.03 -28.08
CA THR A 230 20.17 -59.96 -27.20
C THR A 230 20.91 -59.22 -26.04
N PRO A 231 21.44 -59.93 -25.01
CA PRO A 231 21.33 -59.56 -23.59
C PRO A 231 22.66 -59.35 -22.82
N GLU A 232 22.55 -58.74 -21.63
CA GLU A 232 23.36 -58.91 -20.39
C GLU A 232 22.99 -57.73 -19.46
N GLU A 233 22.69 -57.82 -18.16
CA GLU A 233 22.76 -58.88 -17.16
C GLU A 233 21.88 -58.45 -15.96
N HIS A 234 21.04 -59.37 -15.50
CA HIS A 234 20.48 -59.51 -14.16
C HIS A 234 21.18 -58.77 -13.01
N ARG A 235 20.41 -58.02 -12.19
CA ARG A 235 20.06 -58.44 -10.80
C ARG A 235 19.33 -57.37 -9.98
N LYS A 236 18.26 -57.85 -9.34
CA LYS A 236 17.58 -57.37 -8.12
C LYS A 236 16.37 -56.45 -8.30
N ASP A 237 15.29 -57.08 -8.76
CA ASP A 237 14.01 -57.00 -8.05
C ASP A 237 14.15 -57.70 -6.68
N GLU A 238 13.52 -57.12 -5.65
CA GLU A 238 12.85 -57.79 -4.52
C GLU A 238 12.90 -56.87 -3.30
N GLU A 239 11.96 -55.92 -3.24
CA GLU A 239 11.15 -55.62 -2.06
C GLU A 239 10.26 -54.40 -2.36
N ARG A 240 8.99 -54.47 -1.95
CA ARG A 240 7.88 -53.50 -2.18
C ARG A 240 7.01 -53.74 -3.41
N LYS A 241 6.60 -54.99 -3.60
CA LYS A 241 5.26 -55.31 -4.13
C LYS A 241 4.56 -56.27 -3.16
N LYS A 242 4.03 -55.70 -2.08
CA LYS A 242 2.92 -56.23 -1.29
C LYS A 242 2.25 -55.03 -0.65
N GLU A 243 0.92 -55.05 -0.64
CA GLU A 243 0.00 -53.98 -0.22
C GLU A 243 -0.41 -53.00 -1.32
N GLN A 244 -1.10 -53.52 -2.33
CA GLN A 244 -2.28 -52.85 -2.92
C GLN A 244 -3.03 -53.82 -3.85
N GLU A 245 -3.41 -54.96 -3.29
CA GLU A 245 -4.49 -55.80 -3.82
C GLU A 245 -5.25 -56.32 -2.61
N ASP A 246 -6.30 -55.59 -2.22
CA ASP A 246 -7.56 -56.17 -1.76
C ASP A 246 -8.58 -55.04 -1.53
N GLU A 247 -9.84 -55.38 -1.79
CA GLU A 247 -11.06 -54.59 -1.55
C GLU A 247 -11.49 -53.56 -2.62
N GLN A 248 -11.70 -54.08 -3.83
CA GLN A 248 -12.76 -53.58 -4.72
C GLN A 248 -13.81 -54.70 -4.87
N LYS A 249 -14.88 -54.66 -4.06
CA LYS A 249 -16.19 -55.31 -4.27
C LYS A 249 -17.12 -55.01 -3.09
N ASP A 250 -17.92 -53.96 -3.21
CA ASP A 250 -19.33 -53.90 -2.82
C ASP A 250 -19.80 -52.43 -2.85
N ALA A 251 -20.56 -52.07 -3.90
CA ALA A 251 -21.56 -51.00 -3.93
C ALA A 251 -22.02 -50.76 -5.39
N SER A 252 -22.57 -51.79 -6.03
CA SER A 252 -23.32 -51.63 -7.27
C SER A 252 -24.81 -51.75 -6.97
N GLU A 253 -25.42 -50.68 -6.45
CA GLU A 253 -26.86 -50.41 -6.66
C GLU A 253 -27.30 -48.98 -6.29
N GLU A 254 -26.50 -48.19 -5.56
CA GLU A 254 -26.81 -46.77 -5.31
C GLU A 254 -26.34 -45.80 -6.42
N ASP A 255 -25.32 -46.19 -7.20
CA ASP A 255 -24.74 -45.35 -8.28
C ASP A 255 -25.59 -45.30 -9.57
N LYS A 256 -26.76 -45.98 -9.59
CA LYS A 256 -27.72 -45.92 -10.70
C LYS A 256 -28.94 -45.02 -10.42
N GLN A 257 -29.24 -44.72 -9.16
CA GLN A 257 -30.32 -43.78 -8.81
C GLN A 257 -29.84 -42.32 -8.70
N GLU A 258 -28.57 -42.08 -8.31
CA GLU A 258 -27.99 -40.73 -8.30
C GLU A 258 -27.78 -40.18 -9.72
N LYS A 259 -27.33 -41.01 -10.66
CA LYS A 259 -27.16 -40.62 -12.08
C LYS A 259 -28.47 -40.35 -12.81
N GLN A 260 -29.61 -40.86 -12.32
CA GLN A 260 -30.93 -40.53 -12.87
C GLN A 260 -31.46 -39.19 -12.32
N LYS A 261 -31.23 -38.88 -11.05
CA LYS A 261 -31.61 -37.57 -10.47
C LYS A 261 -30.75 -36.42 -11.00
N GLU A 262 -29.46 -36.65 -11.21
CA GLU A 262 -28.57 -35.66 -11.83
C GLU A 262 -28.93 -35.43 -13.30
N GLY A 263 -29.37 -36.47 -14.00
CA GLY A 263 -29.89 -36.38 -15.38
C GLY A 263 -31.25 -35.69 -15.54
N GLU A 264 -32.10 -35.68 -14.50
CA GLU A 264 -33.36 -34.93 -14.48
C GLU A 264 -33.14 -33.45 -14.10
N LEU A 265 -32.25 -33.16 -13.15
CA LEU A 265 -31.87 -31.79 -12.79
C LEU A 265 -31.13 -31.08 -13.93
N LEU A 266 -30.29 -31.79 -14.68
CA LEU A 266 -29.65 -31.25 -15.89
C LEU A 266 -30.63 -31.04 -17.04
N LYS A 267 -31.75 -31.78 -17.10
CA LYS A 267 -32.82 -31.58 -18.09
C LYS A 267 -33.76 -30.44 -17.72
N GLU A 268 -33.99 -30.18 -16.44
CA GLU A 268 -34.71 -28.98 -15.99
C GLU A 268 -33.86 -27.72 -16.18
N ALA A 269 -32.57 -27.76 -15.87
CA ALA A 269 -31.63 -26.66 -16.15
C ALA A 269 -31.47 -26.39 -17.66
N ALA A 270 -31.44 -27.44 -18.49
CA ALA A 270 -31.41 -27.29 -19.95
C ALA A 270 -32.72 -26.75 -20.52
N ASN A 271 -33.88 -27.07 -19.92
CA ASN A 271 -35.18 -26.52 -20.34
C ASN A 271 -35.40 -25.07 -19.89
N GLU A 272 -34.79 -24.63 -18.78
CA GLU A 272 -34.76 -23.22 -18.39
C GLU A 272 -33.78 -22.41 -19.26
N GLU A 273 -32.61 -22.98 -19.59
CA GLU A 273 -31.70 -22.39 -20.58
C GLU A 273 -32.30 -22.36 -22.00
N GLU A 274 -33.08 -23.37 -22.42
CA GLU A 274 -33.77 -23.35 -23.72
C GLU A 274 -34.92 -22.33 -23.74
N LYS A 275 -35.61 -22.07 -22.61
CA LYS A 275 -36.62 -21.01 -22.53
C LYS A 275 -36.02 -19.60 -22.45
N GLU A 276 -34.82 -19.44 -21.91
CA GLU A 276 -34.06 -18.19 -21.98
C GLU A 276 -33.44 -17.99 -23.38
N LYS A 277 -32.92 -19.06 -24.00
CA LYS A 277 -32.42 -19.04 -25.40
C LYS A 277 -33.53 -18.89 -26.43
N GLU A 278 -34.78 -19.30 -26.17
CA GLU A 278 -35.93 -18.98 -27.03
C GLU A 278 -36.42 -17.52 -26.86
N LYS A 279 -36.20 -16.91 -25.68
CA LYS A 279 -36.49 -15.47 -25.46
C LYS A 279 -35.39 -14.55 -26.00
N GLU A 280 -34.13 -14.97 -25.97
CA GLU A 280 -33.03 -14.28 -26.66
C GLU A 280 -33.01 -14.56 -28.17
N GLY A 281 -33.36 -15.79 -28.57
CA GLY A 281 -33.48 -16.21 -29.97
C GLY A 281 -34.59 -15.50 -30.72
N LYS A 282 -35.74 -15.25 -30.09
CA LYS A 282 -36.80 -14.40 -30.69
C LYS A 282 -36.42 -12.91 -30.72
N LYS A 283 -35.52 -12.44 -29.85
CA LYS A 283 -34.98 -11.07 -29.89
C LYS A 283 -33.87 -10.90 -30.94
N LEU A 284 -33.16 -11.97 -31.30
CA LEU A 284 -32.10 -12.01 -32.32
C LEU A 284 -32.61 -12.41 -33.73
N GLU A 285 -33.76 -13.09 -33.84
CA GLU A 285 -34.40 -13.38 -35.13
C GLU A 285 -35.30 -12.25 -35.66
N GLU A 286 -35.77 -11.33 -34.79
CA GLU A 286 -36.36 -10.06 -35.26
C GLU A 286 -35.30 -9.01 -35.65
N SER A 287 -34.04 -9.14 -35.19
CA SER A 287 -32.96 -8.23 -35.60
C SER A 287 -32.15 -8.69 -36.83
N SER A 288 -32.37 -9.91 -37.33
CA SER A 288 -31.61 -10.48 -38.46
C SER A 288 -32.41 -10.66 -39.76
N LYS A 289 -33.66 -10.15 -39.81
CA LYS A 289 -34.49 -10.08 -41.03
C LYS A 289 -34.67 -8.68 -41.61
N GLU A 290 -34.03 -7.65 -41.08
CA GLU A 290 -34.03 -6.29 -41.65
C GLU A 290 -32.67 -5.83 -42.22
N ASP A 291 -31.69 -6.73 -42.41
CA ASP A 291 -30.39 -6.40 -43.03
C ASP A 291 -30.26 -6.87 -44.49
N LYS A 292 -31.38 -6.82 -45.22
CA LYS A 292 -31.37 -6.69 -46.68
C LYS A 292 -32.40 -5.64 -47.05
N ASP A 293 -31.89 -4.52 -47.55
CA ASP A 293 -32.57 -3.24 -47.80
C ASP A 293 -32.99 -2.44 -46.56
N LYS A 294 -32.14 -1.50 -46.14
CA LYS A 294 -32.57 -0.15 -45.71
C LYS A 294 -31.41 0.83 -45.53
N ASN A 295 -31.57 1.95 -46.22
CA ASN A 295 -30.90 3.24 -46.08
C ASN A 295 -30.37 3.53 -44.65
N THR A 296 -29.07 3.79 -44.55
CA THR A 296 -28.37 4.17 -43.32
C THR A 296 -28.92 5.46 -42.71
N LYS A 297 -29.71 5.36 -41.63
CA LYS A 297 -29.93 6.50 -40.73
C LYS A 297 -28.72 6.62 -39.81
N ARG A 298 -27.97 7.70 -39.96
CA ARG A 298 -26.88 8.08 -39.03
C ARG A 298 -27.49 8.35 -37.66
N GLU A 299 -27.06 7.61 -36.64
CA GLU A 299 -27.29 7.99 -35.24
C GLU A 299 -26.19 8.95 -34.79
N VAL A 300 -26.59 10.02 -34.10
CA VAL A 300 -25.66 10.99 -33.51
C VAL A 300 -25.51 10.62 -32.04
N VAL A 301 -24.33 10.12 -31.67
CA VAL A 301 -23.96 9.86 -30.27
C VAL A 301 -23.29 11.11 -29.71
N THR A 302 -23.86 11.67 -28.63
CA THR A 302 -23.39 12.92 -28.02
C THR A 302 -22.43 12.72 -26.85
N ASP A 303 -22.30 11.49 -26.33
CA ASP A 303 -21.32 11.13 -25.29
C ASP A 303 -20.06 10.51 -25.93
N ILE A 304 -18.92 11.15 -25.69
CA ILE A 304 -17.60 10.72 -26.16
C ILE A 304 -17.23 9.32 -25.67
N LYS A 305 -17.77 8.88 -24.52
CA LYS A 305 -17.48 7.60 -23.88
C LYS A 305 -18.23 6.43 -24.50
N GLU A 306 -19.34 6.69 -25.18
CA GLU A 306 -20.18 5.67 -25.83
C GLU A 306 -19.78 5.40 -27.28
N LEU A 307 -18.89 6.22 -27.85
CA LEU A 307 -18.28 5.94 -29.14
C LEU A 307 -17.36 4.72 -29.02
N LYS A 308 -17.72 3.63 -29.72
CA LYS A 308 -16.73 2.63 -30.15
C LYS A 308 -15.77 3.29 -31.14
N ARG A 309 -14.86 4.13 -30.63
CA ARG A 309 -13.81 4.77 -31.43
C ARG A 309 -12.92 3.66 -31.96
N LEU A 310 -12.95 3.47 -33.28
CA LEU A 310 -11.83 2.85 -33.95
C LEU A 310 -10.65 3.80 -33.72
N LEU A 311 -9.70 3.38 -32.87
CA LEU A 311 -8.47 4.13 -32.66
C LEU A 311 -7.62 3.94 -33.91
N TYR A 312 -7.27 5.03 -34.58
CA TYR A 312 -6.32 4.96 -35.68
C TYR A 312 -4.97 4.53 -35.10
N ILE A 313 -4.32 3.54 -35.70
CA ILE A 313 -2.98 3.15 -35.23
C ILE A 313 -1.96 4.12 -35.82
N PRO A 314 -1.27 4.93 -34.99
CA PRO A 314 -0.29 5.90 -35.48
C PRO A 314 0.89 5.21 -36.14
N THR A 315 1.56 5.88 -37.07
CA THR A 315 2.82 5.38 -37.63
C THR A 315 3.96 5.53 -36.61
N LYS A 316 5.09 4.86 -36.86
CA LYS A 316 6.29 5.00 -36.01
C LYS A 316 6.78 6.44 -35.95
N GLU A 317 6.72 7.14 -37.07
CA GLU A 317 7.12 8.54 -37.22
C GLU A 317 6.21 9.43 -36.36
N GLN A 318 4.88 9.25 -36.45
CA GLN A 318 3.93 10.01 -35.62
C GLN A 318 4.15 9.78 -34.11
N VAL A 319 4.43 8.53 -33.71
CA VAL A 319 4.77 8.22 -32.31
C VAL A 319 6.06 8.92 -31.90
N GLN A 320 7.11 8.90 -32.74
CA GLN A 320 8.37 9.58 -32.48
C GLN A 320 8.22 11.11 -32.40
N GLU A 321 7.47 11.71 -33.33
CA GLU A 321 7.17 13.15 -33.37
C GLU A 321 6.39 13.62 -32.14
N SER A 322 5.54 12.76 -31.57
CA SER A 322 4.83 13.04 -30.31
C SER A 322 5.71 12.96 -29.05
N GLY A 323 7.00 12.64 -29.23
CA GLY A 323 8.01 12.56 -28.18
C GLY A 323 8.19 11.17 -27.57
N TRP A 324 7.38 10.17 -27.98
CA TRP A 324 7.46 8.82 -27.44
C TRP A 324 8.64 8.04 -28.05
N ARG A 325 9.50 7.51 -27.18
CA ARG A 325 10.67 6.72 -27.56
C ARG A 325 10.73 5.44 -26.73
N TYR A 326 10.93 4.31 -27.39
CA TYR A 326 11.19 3.05 -26.70
C TYR A 326 12.54 3.10 -25.99
N LYS A 327 12.60 2.59 -24.76
CA LYS A 327 13.83 2.51 -23.97
C LYS A 327 14.30 1.07 -23.79
N SER A 328 13.70 0.33 -22.86
CA SER A 328 14.02 -1.07 -22.54
C SER A 328 12.91 -1.67 -21.66
N ASN A 329 12.89 -2.99 -21.48
CA ASN A 329 11.99 -3.65 -20.51
C ASN A 329 10.50 -3.37 -20.74
N GLY A 330 10.12 -3.12 -22.01
CA GLY A 330 8.77 -2.70 -22.39
C GLY A 330 8.46 -1.22 -22.12
N ILE A 331 9.39 -0.43 -21.59
CA ILE A 331 9.18 0.97 -21.24
C ILE A 331 9.35 1.88 -22.46
N TRP A 332 8.40 2.79 -22.59
CA TRP A 332 8.43 3.94 -23.48
C TRP A 332 8.48 5.22 -22.65
N LEU A 333 9.30 6.18 -23.06
CA LEU A 333 9.43 7.49 -22.43
C LEU A 333 8.90 8.54 -23.39
N ARG A 334 8.06 9.44 -22.90
CA ARG A 334 7.68 10.63 -23.66
C ARG A 334 8.58 11.78 -23.24
N TYR A 335 9.31 12.32 -24.20
CA TYR A 335 10.12 13.50 -24.06
C TYR A 335 9.31 14.74 -24.48
N GLY A 336 9.51 15.83 -23.76
CA GLY A 336 8.92 17.13 -24.07
C GLY A 336 9.62 18.26 -23.32
N PRO A 337 9.21 19.51 -23.58
CA PRO A 337 9.83 20.68 -22.95
C PRO A 337 9.75 20.59 -21.43
N HIS A 338 10.80 21.05 -20.75
CA HIS A 338 10.80 21.09 -19.30
C HIS A 338 9.71 22.03 -18.76
N ASP A 339 8.96 21.52 -17.78
CA ASP A 339 7.99 22.29 -17.01
C ASP A 339 7.89 21.66 -15.63
N GLU A 340 8.13 22.46 -14.60
CA GLU A 340 8.12 22.02 -13.20
C GLU A 340 6.78 21.43 -12.75
N LYS A 341 5.69 21.60 -13.51
CA LYS A 341 4.36 21.05 -13.20
C LYS A 341 4.06 19.72 -13.88
N THR A 342 4.60 19.50 -15.08
CA THR A 342 4.22 18.37 -15.93
C THR A 342 5.35 17.36 -16.13
N ALA A 343 6.61 17.77 -15.94
CA ALA A 343 7.76 16.89 -16.01
C ALA A 343 7.78 15.85 -14.88
N VAL A 344 8.36 14.69 -15.18
CA VAL A 344 8.58 13.62 -14.20
C VAL A 344 9.70 14.04 -13.25
N SER A 345 9.38 14.03 -11.96
CA SER A 345 10.29 14.49 -10.88
C SER A 345 10.67 13.40 -9.88
N ALA A 346 9.98 12.26 -9.90
CA ALA A 346 10.32 11.07 -9.12
C ALA A 346 9.84 9.80 -9.82
N ILE A 347 10.57 8.70 -9.66
CA ILE A 347 10.22 7.37 -10.15
C ILE A 347 10.52 6.36 -9.03
N ASP A 348 9.69 5.33 -8.93
CA ASP A 348 9.85 4.22 -8.00
C ASP A 348 9.23 2.93 -8.57
N LEU A 349 9.44 1.81 -7.89
CA LEU A 349 8.94 0.48 -8.25
C LEU A 349 8.06 -0.11 -7.13
N LEU A 350 6.93 -0.70 -7.51
CA LEU A 350 6.06 -1.46 -6.61
C LEU A 350 5.94 -2.92 -7.10
N PHE A 351 5.61 -3.84 -6.21
CA PHE A 351 5.66 -5.28 -6.46
C PHE A 351 4.34 -5.96 -6.09
N GLY A 352 4.02 -7.04 -6.80
CA GLY A 352 2.83 -7.86 -6.58
C GLY A 352 1.63 -7.43 -7.42
N ASP A 353 0.79 -8.38 -7.81
CA ASP A 353 -0.38 -8.14 -8.68
C ASP A 353 -1.37 -7.10 -8.12
N GLU A 354 -1.43 -6.98 -6.80
CA GLU A 354 -2.32 -6.06 -6.09
C GLU A 354 -1.62 -4.74 -5.72
N ALA A 355 -0.50 -4.43 -6.36
CA ALA A 355 0.21 -3.18 -6.17
C ALA A 355 -0.72 -1.98 -6.43
N VAL A 356 -0.69 -1.04 -5.50
CA VAL A 356 -1.43 0.23 -5.55
C VAL A 356 -0.53 1.34 -5.05
N ASP A 357 -0.76 2.56 -5.53
CA ASP A 357 -0.06 3.75 -5.05
C ASP A 357 -1.11 4.75 -4.52
N PRO A 358 -1.21 4.94 -3.19
CA PRO A 358 -2.20 5.84 -2.59
C PRO A 358 -1.78 7.31 -2.70
N ARG A 359 -0.56 7.62 -3.12
CA ARG A 359 -0.02 8.98 -3.15
C ARG A 359 -0.69 9.80 -4.27
N PRO A 360 -1.32 10.96 -3.97
CA PRO A 360 -1.76 11.93 -4.97
C PRO A 360 -0.60 12.33 -5.87
N ASN A 361 -0.86 12.74 -7.11
CA ASN A 361 0.15 13.13 -8.13
C ASN A 361 1.22 12.08 -8.50
N TRP A 362 1.16 10.89 -7.93
CA TRP A 362 1.84 9.70 -8.41
C TRP A 362 0.92 8.90 -9.33
N ARG A 363 1.53 8.26 -10.33
CA ARG A 363 0.84 7.39 -11.27
C ARG A 363 1.50 6.04 -11.33
N LEU A 364 0.83 5.04 -10.79
CA LEU A 364 1.16 3.64 -10.99
C LEU A 364 0.75 3.20 -12.40
N ILE A 365 1.71 2.72 -13.18
CA ILE A 365 1.43 2.08 -14.47
C ILE A 365 0.97 0.65 -14.20
N LYS A 366 -0.32 0.36 -14.45
CA LYS A 366 -0.96 -0.96 -14.19
C LYS A 366 -0.54 -2.09 -15.14
N ARG A 367 0.65 -1.99 -15.73
CA ARG A 367 1.23 -3.02 -16.59
C ARG A 367 2.62 -3.34 -16.07
N PRO A 368 2.93 -4.61 -15.79
CA PRO A 368 4.20 -4.97 -15.21
C PRO A 368 5.33 -4.80 -16.23
N LEU A 369 6.53 -4.55 -15.72
CA LEU A 369 7.75 -4.49 -16.52
C LEU A 369 8.07 -5.85 -17.15
N LYS A 370 8.79 -5.83 -18.28
CA LYS A 370 9.23 -7.04 -18.99
C LYS A 370 10.73 -7.23 -18.90
N ASP A 371 11.18 -8.47 -19.07
CA ASP A 371 12.60 -8.83 -19.15
C ASP A 371 13.40 -8.34 -17.93
N VAL A 372 12.74 -8.32 -16.77
CA VAL A 372 13.30 -8.00 -15.46
C VAL A 372 13.41 -9.29 -14.64
N SER A 373 14.30 -9.28 -13.65
CA SER A 373 14.72 -10.47 -12.89
C SER A 373 13.90 -10.69 -11.62
N ASN A 374 12.63 -10.27 -11.60
CA ASN A 374 11.76 -10.41 -10.44
C ASN A 374 11.23 -11.85 -10.27
N PRO A 375 10.80 -12.23 -9.06
CA PRO A 375 10.05 -13.47 -8.84
C PRO A 375 8.78 -13.51 -9.70
N SER A 376 8.44 -14.69 -10.25
CA SER A 376 7.32 -14.84 -11.19
C SER A 376 5.95 -14.52 -10.60
N ASP A 377 5.81 -14.68 -9.28
CA ASP A 377 4.61 -14.41 -8.49
C ASP A 377 4.54 -12.96 -7.95
N LEU A 378 5.62 -12.19 -8.13
CA LEU A 378 5.72 -10.79 -7.71
C LEU A 378 6.11 -9.90 -8.89
N PRO A 379 5.17 -9.62 -9.82
CA PRO A 379 5.42 -8.70 -10.92
C PRO A 379 5.79 -7.30 -10.42
N VAL A 380 6.61 -6.59 -11.19
CA VAL A 380 7.10 -5.25 -10.85
C VAL A 380 6.39 -4.20 -11.69
N TYR A 381 5.91 -3.16 -11.04
CA TYR A 381 5.19 -2.06 -11.64
C TYR A 381 5.96 -0.76 -11.42
N LEU A 382 6.00 0.09 -12.45
CA LEU A 382 6.60 1.41 -12.35
C LEU A 382 5.57 2.42 -11.85
N THR A 383 5.92 3.19 -10.83
CA THR A 383 5.17 4.38 -10.39
C THR A 383 6.04 5.62 -10.51
N PHE A 384 5.43 6.75 -10.83
CA PHE A 384 6.17 8.00 -10.98
C PHE A 384 5.33 9.22 -10.63
N ARG A 385 6.01 10.29 -10.20
CA ARG A 385 5.40 11.58 -9.87
C ARG A 385 5.64 12.58 -10.99
N ARG A 386 4.60 13.34 -11.32
CA ARG A 386 4.71 14.56 -12.12
C ARG A 386 4.64 15.80 -11.26
N GLY A 387 5.48 16.76 -11.60
CA GLY A 387 5.50 18.06 -10.96
C GLY A 387 6.03 18.06 -9.53
N PRO A 388 5.62 19.02 -8.69
CA PRO A 388 6.25 19.22 -7.38
C PRO A 388 5.88 18.13 -6.36
N ARG A 389 6.74 17.98 -5.33
CA ARG A 389 6.37 17.25 -4.12
C ARG A 389 5.19 17.94 -3.44
N ILE A 390 4.21 17.16 -3.00
CA ILE A 390 3.08 17.65 -2.21
C ILE A 390 3.36 17.39 -0.72
N ASP A 391 3.15 18.41 0.11
CA ASP A 391 3.06 18.24 1.56
C ASP A 391 1.65 17.76 1.92
N TYR A 392 1.49 16.45 2.11
CA TYR A 392 0.16 15.88 2.34
C TYR A 392 -0.47 16.31 3.66
N LYS A 393 0.35 16.56 4.69
CA LYS A 393 -0.15 17.02 5.98
C LYS A 393 -0.73 18.43 5.85
N LYS A 394 -0.08 19.29 5.07
CA LYS A 394 -0.59 20.63 4.77
C LYS A 394 -1.80 20.63 3.83
N GLU A 395 -1.80 19.77 2.81
CA GLU A 395 -2.84 19.78 1.77
C GLU A 395 -4.11 19.02 2.19
N TYR A 396 -3.97 17.90 2.89
CA TYR A 396 -5.07 16.99 3.25
C TYR A 396 -5.34 16.92 4.75
N GLY A 397 -4.40 17.39 5.59
CA GLY A 397 -4.58 17.42 7.04
C GLY A 397 -5.69 18.38 7.45
N LYS A 398 -6.70 17.84 8.14
CA LYS A 398 -7.80 18.62 8.71
C LYS A 398 -7.88 18.31 10.21
N PRO A 399 -8.18 19.31 11.06
CA PRO A 399 -8.48 19.04 12.46
C PRO A 399 -9.66 18.08 12.57
N LEU A 400 -9.51 17.03 13.38
CA LEU A 400 -10.59 16.11 13.71
C LEU A 400 -11.60 16.82 14.61
N LYS A 401 -12.89 16.59 14.38
CA LYS A 401 -13.96 17.25 15.13
C LYS A 401 -15.07 16.29 15.49
N MET A 402 -15.66 16.49 16.66
CA MET A 402 -16.94 15.86 17.01
C MET A 402 -18.01 16.25 15.99
N ASN A 403 -18.91 15.33 15.69
CA ASN A 403 -20.02 15.55 14.77
C ASN A 403 -21.12 16.43 15.40
N ASP A 404 -22.23 16.57 14.67
CA ASP A 404 -23.34 17.42 15.09
C ASP A 404 -24.05 17.00 16.38
N GLU A 405 -23.92 15.73 16.75
CA GLU A 405 -24.47 15.08 17.94
C GLU A 405 -23.45 14.96 19.09
N ASP A 406 -22.29 15.62 18.98
CA ASP A 406 -21.17 15.44 19.92
C ASP A 406 -20.68 13.98 20.00
N LYS A 407 -20.76 13.28 18.86
CA LYS A 407 -20.24 11.93 18.70
C LYS A 407 -19.02 11.88 17.79
N PHE A 408 -18.23 10.82 17.97
CA PHE A 408 -17.11 10.48 17.12
C PHE A 408 -17.00 8.96 17.06
N LYS A 409 -16.74 8.40 15.88
CA LYS A 409 -16.64 6.96 15.68
C LYS A 409 -15.25 6.57 15.17
N ILE A 410 -14.64 5.60 15.85
CA ILE A 410 -13.37 4.99 15.47
C ILE A 410 -13.60 3.53 15.08
N LEU A 411 -13.11 3.13 13.91
CA LEU A 411 -12.92 1.72 13.57
C LEU A 411 -11.47 1.33 13.90
N GLN A 412 -11.28 0.38 14.79
CA GLN A 412 -9.98 -0.24 15.05
C GLN A 412 -9.78 -1.44 14.12
N VAL A 413 -8.65 -1.47 13.42
CA VAL A 413 -8.24 -2.57 12.55
C VAL A 413 -6.87 -3.06 13.03
N ALA A 414 -6.84 -4.26 13.58
CA ALA A 414 -5.64 -4.87 14.14
C ALA A 414 -5.18 -6.05 13.26
N ASP A 415 -3.86 -6.24 13.15
CA ASP A 415 -3.25 -7.49 12.69
C ASP A 415 -3.69 -7.93 11.28
N MET A 416 -3.69 -7.00 10.30
CA MET A 416 -4.05 -7.33 8.90
C MET A 416 -3.06 -8.27 8.22
N HIS A 417 -1.77 -8.23 8.60
CA HIS A 417 -0.74 -9.14 8.11
C HIS A 417 -0.59 -9.19 6.57
N PHE A 418 -0.67 -8.04 5.90
CA PHE A 418 -0.55 -7.98 4.45
C PHE A 418 0.85 -8.35 3.97
N SER A 419 0.88 -8.95 2.79
CA SER A 419 2.09 -9.35 2.08
C SER A 419 2.35 -8.46 0.86
N THR A 420 3.49 -8.62 0.21
CA THR A 420 3.74 -7.93 -1.08
C THR A 420 2.80 -8.48 -2.17
N GLY A 421 2.53 -9.78 -2.17
CA GLY A 421 1.64 -10.47 -3.13
C GLY A 421 0.19 -10.58 -2.66
N TYR A 422 -0.48 -11.69 -2.97
CA TYR A 422 -1.86 -11.96 -2.53
C TYR A 422 -1.98 -12.41 -1.06
N GLY A 423 -0.87 -12.78 -0.45
CA GLY A 423 -0.82 -13.39 0.87
C GLY A 423 -1.37 -14.82 0.90
N LYS A 424 -0.89 -15.61 1.86
CA LYS A 424 -1.40 -16.96 2.11
C LYS A 424 -2.35 -16.91 3.30
N CYS A 425 -3.57 -17.41 3.12
CA CYS A 425 -4.50 -17.50 4.24
C CYS A 425 -3.96 -18.44 5.31
N ARG A 426 -4.00 -17.98 6.56
CA ARG A 426 -3.68 -18.75 7.77
C ARG A 426 -4.99 -18.94 8.52
N ASP A 427 -5.33 -20.19 8.81
CA ASP A 427 -6.53 -20.56 9.59
C ASP A 427 -7.83 -19.86 9.13
N PRO A 428 -8.19 -19.91 7.83
CA PRO A 428 -9.43 -19.30 7.36
C PRO A 428 -10.64 -20.11 7.81
N GLU A 429 -11.68 -19.43 8.28
CA GLU A 429 -12.96 -20.06 8.61
C GLU A 429 -14.04 -19.72 7.58
N PRO A 430 -14.90 -20.68 7.17
CA PRO A 430 -14.78 -22.12 7.43
C PRO A 430 -13.55 -22.72 6.73
N GLU A 431 -12.98 -23.82 7.23
CA GLU A 431 -11.78 -24.47 6.65
C GLU A 431 -11.91 -24.75 5.13
N SER A 432 -13.13 -25.05 4.67
CA SER A 432 -13.45 -25.26 3.24
C SER A 432 -13.10 -24.07 2.34
N SER A 433 -12.97 -22.87 2.91
CA SER A 433 -12.58 -21.64 2.22
C SER A 433 -11.07 -21.48 2.02
N ALA A 434 -10.23 -22.41 2.51
CA ALA A 434 -8.78 -22.31 2.42
C ALA A 434 -8.23 -22.49 0.99
N LYS A 435 -8.87 -23.31 0.17
CA LYS A 435 -8.37 -23.65 -1.17
C LYS A 435 -8.46 -22.43 -2.09
N GLY A 436 -7.30 -21.99 -2.63
CA GLY A 436 -7.22 -20.83 -3.51
C GLY A 436 -7.42 -19.48 -2.81
N CYS A 437 -7.43 -19.48 -1.47
CA CYS A 437 -7.64 -18.29 -0.66
C CYS A 437 -6.48 -17.29 -0.82
N LYS A 438 -6.84 -16.06 -1.19
CA LYS A 438 -5.94 -14.90 -1.27
C LYS A 438 -6.17 -14.04 -0.03
N ALA A 439 -5.23 -14.07 0.91
CA ALA A 439 -5.41 -13.49 2.23
C ALA A 439 -5.70 -11.99 2.18
N ASP A 440 -4.91 -11.27 1.40
CA ASP A 440 -4.95 -9.80 1.40
C ASP A 440 -6.23 -9.33 0.71
N ALA A 441 -6.60 -9.93 -0.42
CA ALA A 441 -7.86 -9.68 -1.13
C ALA A 441 -9.10 -9.93 -0.26
N ARG A 442 -9.13 -11.06 0.46
CA ARG A 442 -10.25 -11.44 1.33
C ARG A 442 -10.37 -10.52 2.55
N THR A 443 -9.22 -10.15 3.14
CA THR A 443 -9.18 -9.15 4.22
C THR A 443 -9.64 -7.78 3.74
N LEU A 444 -9.22 -7.35 2.55
CA LEU A 444 -9.68 -6.09 1.94
C LEU A 444 -11.19 -6.10 1.69
N GLU A 445 -11.75 -7.20 1.20
CA GLU A 445 -13.21 -7.32 1.02
C GLU A 445 -13.95 -7.15 2.34
N PHE A 446 -13.45 -7.77 3.41
CA PHE A 446 -14.00 -7.62 4.75
C PHE A 446 -13.90 -6.16 5.25
N LEU A 447 -12.71 -5.55 5.14
CA LEU A 447 -12.48 -4.16 5.54
C LEU A 447 -13.41 -3.19 4.80
N GLU A 448 -13.52 -3.31 3.48
CA GLU A 448 -14.34 -2.43 2.64
C GLU A 448 -15.83 -2.53 3.04
N LYS A 449 -16.33 -3.74 3.31
CA LYS A 449 -17.70 -3.94 3.83
C LYS A 449 -17.91 -3.27 5.19
N VAL A 450 -16.98 -3.44 6.12
CA VAL A 450 -17.08 -2.80 7.45
C VAL A 450 -17.03 -1.28 7.35
N LEU A 451 -16.18 -0.73 6.47
CA LEU A 451 -16.13 0.71 6.21
C LEU A 451 -17.46 1.24 5.65
N ASP A 452 -18.15 0.47 4.80
CA ASP A 452 -19.46 0.83 4.26
C ASP A 452 -20.56 0.83 5.32
N PHE A 453 -20.56 -0.15 6.23
CA PHE A 453 -21.54 -0.23 7.31
C PHE A 453 -21.30 0.78 8.42
N GLU A 454 -20.05 0.93 8.86
CA GLU A 454 -19.72 1.73 10.03
C GLU A 454 -19.55 3.21 9.74
N LYS A 455 -19.01 3.56 8.56
CA LYS A 455 -18.69 4.94 8.17
C LYS A 455 -17.97 5.70 9.29
N PRO A 456 -16.80 5.21 9.73
CA PRO A 456 -16.08 5.80 10.85
C PRO A 456 -15.59 7.20 10.52
N ASP A 457 -15.50 8.05 11.55
CA ASP A 457 -14.87 9.37 11.44
C ASP A 457 -13.34 9.27 11.36
N MET A 458 -12.77 8.19 11.91
CA MET A 458 -11.35 7.86 11.84
C MET A 458 -11.12 6.34 11.92
N VAL A 459 -10.07 5.85 11.27
CA VAL A 459 -9.57 4.48 11.46
C VAL A 459 -8.32 4.47 12.34
N VAL A 460 -8.20 3.49 13.23
CA VAL A 460 -6.99 3.27 14.03
C VAL A 460 -6.41 1.90 13.71
N LEU A 461 -5.17 1.89 13.23
CA LEU A 461 -4.40 0.70 12.89
C LEU A 461 -3.47 0.33 14.06
N THR A 462 -3.72 -0.75 14.77
CA THR A 462 -2.98 -1.10 16.01
C THR A 462 -1.84 -2.10 15.80
N GLY A 463 -1.00 -1.87 14.79
CA GLY A 463 0.19 -2.69 14.48
C GLY A 463 -0.09 -3.96 13.70
N ASP A 464 1.00 -4.59 13.24
CA ASP A 464 1.05 -5.78 12.39
C ASP A 464 0.14 -5.68 11.17
N GLN A 465 0.19 -4.51 10.53
CA GLN A 465 -0.57 -4.26 9.32
C GLN A 465 0.09 -4.97 8.13
N ILE A 466 1.41 -5.10 8.14
CA ILE A 466 2.15 -5.94 7.21
C ILE A 466 2.78 -7.13 7.96
N PHE A 467 2.88 -8.27 7.27
CA PHE A 467 3.67 -9.39 7.74
C PHE A 467 5.05 -9.33 7.07
N GLY A 468 6.06 -8.87 7.80
CA GLY A 468 7.39 -8.56 7.25
C GLY A 468 8.02 -9.71 6.49
N ASP A 469 7.92 -10.94 7.01
CA ASP A 469 8.42 -12.16 6.35
C ASP A 469 7.78 -12.43 4.98
N ALA A 470 6.52 -12.03 4.77
CA ALA A 470 5.83 -12.13 3.48
C ALA A 470 5.84 -10.81 2.69
N SER A 471 6.62 -9.83 3.15
CA SER A 471 6.72 -8.49 2.55
C SER A 471 8.15 -8.19 2.12
N PRO A 472 8.72 -8.92 1.13
CA PRO A 472 10.05 -8.64 0.61
C PRO A 472 10.18 -7.22 0.03
N ASP A 473 9.05 -6.58 -0.32
CA ASP A 473 8.93 -5.14 -0.47
C ASP A 473 7.85 -4.61 0.48
N SER A 474 8.27 -4.10 1.64
CA SER A 474 7.37 -3.56 2.67
C SER A 474 6.58 -2.34 2.21
N GLU A 475 7.11 -1.53 1.29
CA GLU A 475 6.41 -0.35 0.77
C GLU A 475 5.16 -0.73 -0.03
N SER A 476 5.24 -1.73 -0.91
CA SER A 476 4.08 -2.24 -1.65
C SER A 476 2.98 -2.76 -0.71
N SER A 477 3.36 -3.49 0.34
CA SER A 477 2.42 -3.97 1.37
C SER A 477 1.77 -2.81 2.13
N ALA A 478 2.57 -1.83 2.56
CA ALA A 478 2.09 -0.65 3.29
C ALA A 478 1.13 0.19 2.45
N PHE A 479 1.44 0.43 1.18
CA PHE A 479 0.55 1.15 0.28
C PHE A 479 -0.77 0.43 0.07
N LYS A 480 -0.76 -0.90 -0.02
CA LYS A 480 -1.98 -1.72 -0.09
C LYS A 480 -2.84 -1.60 1.17
N VAL A 481 -2.21 -1.62 2.36
CA VAL A 481 -2.87 -1.38 3.65
C VAL A 481 -3.58 -0.02 3.70
N LEU A 482 -2.92 1.04 3.24
CA LEU A 482 -3.41 2.41 3.37
C LEU A 482 -4.42 2.81 2.29
N TYR A 483 -4.41 2.12 1.14
CA TYR A 483 -5.19 2.49 -0.04
C TYR A 483 -6.69 2.69 0.20
N PRO A 484 -7.40 1.81 0.95
CA PRO A 484 -8.83 1.99 1.21
C PRO A 484 -9.16 3.32 1.91
N PHE A 485 -8.34 3.73 2.88
CA PHE A 485 -8.58 4.94 3.68
C PHE A 485 -8.30 6.19 2.86
N VAL A 486 -7.20 6.20 2.09
CA VAL A 486 -6.86 7.33 1.22
C VAL A 486 -7.90 7.52 0.12
N LYS A 487 -8.33 6.43 -0.51
CA LYS A 487 -9.39 6.43 -1.54
C LYS A 487 -10.72 6.96 -0.99
N ARG A 488 -11.09 6.57 0.23
CA ARG A 488 -12.32 6.99 0.91
C ARG A 488 -12.21 8.34 1.62
N LYS A 489 -11.01 8.93 1.69
CA LYS A 489 -10.72 10.18 2.39
C LYS A 489 -11.00 10.11 3.90
N ILE A 490 -10.78 8.94 4.49
CA ILE A 490 -10.99 8.69 5.92
C ILE A 490 -9.68 8.97 6.64
N PRO A 491 -9.66 9.87 7.64
CA PRO A 491 -8.50 10.05 8.51
C PRO A 491 -8.09 8.75 9.18
N PHE A 492 -6.80 8.50 9.32
CA PHE A 492 -6.33 7.32 10.02
C PHE A 492 -5.10 7.60 10.88
N ALA A 493 -5.02 6.89 12.00
CA ALA A 493 -3.87 6.82 12.88
C ALA A 493 -3.32 5.40 12.91
N ILE A 494 -2.05 5.23 13.27
CA ILE A 494 -1.38 3.94 13.26
C ILE A 494 -0.28 3.84 14.31
N THR A 495 -0.19 2.67 14.94
CA THR A 495 0.98 2.21 15.70
C THR A 495 1.63 1.04 14.97
N LEU A 496 2.90 0.78 15.27
CA LEU A 496 3.64 -0.34 14.71
C LEU A 496 3.54 -1.58 15.61
N GLY A 497 3.47 -2.75 14.99
CA GLY A 497 3.61 -4.04 15.66
C GLY A 497 4.98 -4.67 15.46
N ASN A 498 5.16 -5.90 15.93
CA ASN A 498 6.45 -6.59 15.86
C ASN A 498 6.80 -7.09 14.45
N HIS A 499 5.80 -7.33 13.58
CA HIS A 499 5.99 -7.80 12.22
C HIS A 499 6.22 -6.68 11.20
N ASP A 500 5.85 -5.44 11.54
CA ASP A 500 5.92 -4.30 10.61
C ASP A 500 7.36 -3.92 10.20
N ASP A 501 8.38 -4.25 11.01
CA ASP A 501 9.79 -3.95 10.74
C ASP A 501 10.68 -5.17 10.49
N GLU A 502 10.08 -6.32 10.19
CA GLU A 502 10.78 -7.56 9.82
C GLU A 502 11.07 -7.68 8.31
N GLY A 503 10.42 -6.86 7.47
CA GLY A 503 10.58 -6.86 6.02
C GLY A 503 11.76 -6.05 5.49
N SER A 504 11.60 -5.44 4.32
CA SER A 504 12.66 -4.67 3.66
C SER A 504 12.95 -3.29 4.28
N LEU A 505 12.04 -2.78 5.11
CA LEU A 505 12.14 -1.47 5.75
C LEU A 505 12.28 -1.60 7.27
N LYS A 506 13.06 -0.70 7.88
CA LYS A 506 13.18 -0.60 9.34
C LYS A 506 12.03 0.18 9.94
N ARG A 507 11.84 0.03 11.25
CA ARG A 507 10.76 0.65 12.04
C ARG A 507 10.54 2.13 11.77
N LYS A 508 11.61 2.93 11.71
CA LYS A 508 11.54 4.37 11.38
C LYS A 508 11.05 4.62 9.95
N GLU A 509 11.50 3.80 9.01
CA GLU A 509 11.23 3.96 7.58
C GLU A 509 9.78 3.59 7.27
N ILE A 510 9.28 2.46 7.80
CA ILE A 510 7.88 2.07 7.66
C ILE A 510 6.93 3.07 8.33
N MET A 511 7.28 3.60 9.52
CA MET A 511 6.52 4.71 10.11
C MET A 511 6.53 5.95 9.23
N GLY A 512 7.66 6.24 8.57
CA GLY A 512 7.79 7.33 7.62
C GLY A 512 6.82 7.22 6.45
N ILE A 513 6.59 6.02 5.91
CA ILE A 513 5.54 5.77 4.90
C ILE A 513 4.16 6.12 5.47
N TYR A 514 3.84 5.59 6.65
CA TYR A 514 2.52 5.75 7.23
C TYR A 514 2.17 7.20 7.56
N VAL A 515 3.15 8.04 7.87
CA VAL A 515 2.97 9.48 8.10
C VAL A 515 2.86 10.26 6.78
N ASP A 516 3.60 9.87 5.74
CA ASP A 516 3.72 10.65 4.49
C ASP A 516 2.73 10.22 3.38
N VAL A 517 1.46 10.05 3.75
CA VAL A 517 0.33 9.84 2.82
C VAL A 517 -0.88 10.71 3.23
N PRO A 518 -1.83 11.01 2.33
CA PRO A 518 -2.99 11.83 2.67
C PRO A 518 -3.85 11.23 3.78
N TYR A 519 -4.48 12.11 4.56
CA TYR A 519 -5.39 11.76 5.66
C TYR A 519 -4.74 11.02 6.84
N SER A 520 -3.42 10.77 6.80
CA SER A 520 -2.70 10.33 8.00
C SER A 520 -2.71 11.44 9.05
N VAL A 521 -3.11 11.08 10.27
CA VAL A 521 -2.94 11.92 11.47
C VAL A 521 -1.81 11.41 12.37
N ALA A 522 -1.07 10.40 11.90
CA ALA A 522 0.04 9.82 12.62
C ALA A 522 1.27 10.73 12.64
N ALA A 523 2.19 10.48 13.57
CA ALA A 523 3.47 11.15 13.62
C ALA A 523 4.58 10.17 13.99
N VAL A 524 5.79 10.42 13.46
CA VAL A 524 6.98 9.59 13.77
C VAL A 524 7.33 9.67 15.27
N GLY A 525 7.03 10.80 15.92
CA GLY A 525 7.41 11.09 17.30
C GLY A 525 8.79 11.76 17.39
N PRO A 526 9.19 12.22 18.59
CA PRO A 526 10.49 12.87 18.80
C PRO A 526 11.67 11.90 18.65
N ASP A 527 12.80 12.37 18.08
CA ASP A 527 13.99 11.54 17.84
C ASP A 527 14.71 11.06 19.12
N ASP A 528 14.48 11.71 20.26
CA ASP A 528 15.09 11.41 21.57
C ASP A 528 14.23 10.51 22.47
N ILE A 529 13.07 10.09 21.99
CA ILE A 529 12.17 9.15 22.66
C ILE A 529 12.30 7.77 22.02
N ASP A 530 12.33 6.73 22.85
CA ASP A 530 12.42 5.35 22.37
C ASP A 530 11.20 4.97 21.52
N GLY A 531 11.45 4.32 20.38
CA GLY A 531 10.42 3.85 19.45
C GLY A 531 9.94 4.94 18.47
N TYR A 532 9.10 4.54 17.52
CA TYR A 532 8.53 5.38 16.48
C TYR A 532 7.01 5.22 16.44
N GLY A 533 6.28 6.33 16.35
CA GLY A 533 4.83 6.34 16.49
C GLY A 533 4.35 6.72 17.89
N ASN A 534 5.15 7.49 18.65
CA ASN A 534 4.76 8.06 19.94
C ASN A 534 4.14 9.46 19.74
N TYR A 535 2.82 9.58 19.86
CA TYR A 535 2.11 10.85 19.63
C TYR A 535 0.73 10.89 20.27
N VAL A 536 0.16 12.10 20.36
CA VAL A 536 -1.23 12.33 20.77
C VAL A 536 -2.03 12.92 19.62
N VAL A 537 -3.22 12.39 19.38
CA VAL A 537 -4.22 12.97 18.47
C VAL A 537 -5.35 13.53 19.30
N THR A 538 -5.73 14.78 19.02
CA THR A 538 -6.86 15.43 19.67
C THR A 538 -8.02 15.61 18.71
N VAL A 539 -9.24 15.44 19.22
CA VAL A 539 -10.48 15.74 18.50
C VAL A 539 -11.10 16.97 19.14
N GLU A 540 -11.31 18.01 18.34
CA GLU A 540 -11.93 19.25 18.82
C GLU A 540 -13.43 19.08 19.02
N GLY A 541 -13.99 19.80 19.98
CA GLY A 541 -15.44 19.98 20.07
C GLY A 541 -16.01 20.65 18.82
N LYS A 542 -17.25 20.31 18.46
CA LYS A 542 -17.98 20.94 17.34
C LYS A 542 -17.94 22.47 17.39
N SER A 543 -18.36 23.04 18.52
CA SER A 543 -18.51 24.49 18.71
C SER A 543 -17.39 25.11 19.56
N SER A 544 -16.47 24.29 20.06
CA SER A 544 -15.35 24.72 20.90
C SER A 544 -14.07 24.15 20.32
N LYS A 545 -13.08 25.00 20.06
CA LYS A 545 -11.69 24.58 19.81
C LYS A 545 -11.02 24.05 21.09
N GLY A 546 -11.75 23.34 21.93
CA GLY A 546 -11.24 22.63 23.10
C GLY A 546 -11.22 21.14 22.78
N THR A 547 -10.30 20.42 23.41
CA THR A 547 -10.09 18.99 23.19
C THR A 547 -11.23 18.19 23.81
N ALA A 548 -12.05 17.58 22.95
CA ALA A 548 -13.14 16.69 23.33
C ALA A 548 -12.64 15.26 23.54
N LEU A 549 -11.74 14.77 22.69
CA LEU A 549 -11.09 13.47 22.83
C LEU A 549 -9.57 13.61 22.82
N SER A 550 -8.90 12.87 23.70
CA SER A 550 -7.44 12.71 23.73
C SER A 550 -7.10 11.26 23.42
N LEU A 551 -6.41 11.01 22.31
CA LEU A 551 -6.08 9.67 21.84
C LEU A 551 -4.55 9.51 21.82
N PHE A 552 -4.03 8.66 22.70
CA PHE A 552 -2.59 8.44 22.86
C PHE A 552 -2.13 7.23 22.03
N PHE A 553 -1.10 7.39 21.23
CA PHE A 553 -0.50 6.35 20.40
C PHE A 553 0.93 6.12 20.85
N VAL A 554 1.29 4.86 21.10
CA VAL A 554 2.58 4.51 21.68
C VAL A 554 3.22 3.37 20.92
N ASP A 555 4.52 3.49 20.67
CA ASP A 555 5.31 2.37 20.20
C ASP A 555 5.56 1.38 21.34
N SER A 556 4.86 0.25 21.33
CA SER A 556 5.10 -0.85 22.27
C SER A 556 6.31 -1.72 21.90
N HIS A 557 7.08 -1.32 20.88
CA HIS A 557 8.25 -1.98 20.31
C HIS A 557 7.94 -3.32 19.64
N SER A 558 8.94 -4.18 19.53
CA SER A 558 8.90 -5.51 18.92
C SER A 558 9.44 -6.52 19.96
N TYR A 559 10.49 -7.28 19.65
CA TYR A 559 11.10 -8.23 20.58
C TYR A 559 12.09 -7.59 21.55
N SER A 560 12.22 -8.17 22.74
CA SER A 560 13.17 -7.70 23.75
C SER A 560 14.60 -7.67 23.23
N LYS A 561 15.27 -6.54 23.41
CA LYS A 561 16.70 -6.36 23.09
C LYS A 561 17.63 -7.12 24.04
N THR A 562 17.10 -7.66 25.15
CA THR A 562 17.85 -8.42 26.16
C THR A 562 17.20 -9.77 26.49
N PRO A 563 17.03 -10.66 25.50
CA PRO A 563 16.17 -11.84 25.63
C PRO A 563 16.65 -12.86 26.66
N LYS A 564 17.93 -12.80 27.07
CA LYS A 564 18.48 -13.63 28.16
C LYS A 564 17.92 -13.27 29.53
N VAL A 565 17.59 -11.99 29.74
CA VAL A 565 17.09 -11.47 31.03
C VAL A 565 15.56 -11.31 30.97
N THR A 566 15.07 -10.76 29.86
CA THR A 566 13.65 -10.51 29.60
C THR A 566 13.25 -11.14 28.27
N PRO A 567 13.04 -12.48 28.22
CA PRO A 567 12.66 -13.15 26.97
C PRO A 567 11.26 -12.76 26.50
N GLY A 568 11.04 -12.84 25.19
CA GLY A 568 9.79 -12.51 24.53
C GLY A 568 9.78 -11.08 24.02
N TYR A 569 8.66 -10.40 24.23
CA TYR A 569 8.40 -9.06 23.71
C TYR A 569 8.99 -7.96 24.58
N ASP A 570 9.29 -6.84 23.93
CA ASP A 570 9.78 -5.63 24.58
C ASP A 570 8.63 -4.84 25.22
N TRP A 571 8.95 -3.75 25.93
CA TRP A 571 7.97 -2.95 26.69
C TRP A 571 8.10 -1.45 26.44
N ILE A 572 7.02 -0.71 26.73
CA ILE A 572 7.01 0.76 26.72
C ILE A 572 8.01 1.30 27.75
N LYS A 573 8.95 2.12 27.28
CA LYS A 573 10.10 2.63 28.04
C LYS A 573 9.75 3.80 28.94
N GLU A 574 10.58 4.01 29.96
CA GLU A 574 10.38 5.05 30.97
C GLU A 574 10.41 6.46 30.35
N ASN A 575 11.26 6.72 29.36
CA ASN A 575 11.26 8.01 28.64
C ASN A 575 9.99 8.21 27.80
N GLN A 576 9.40 7.16 27.21
CA GLN A 576 8.09 7.23 26.55
C GLN A 576 7.01 7.58 27.57
N LEU A 577 7.03 6.99 28.76
CA LEU A 577 6.07 7.30 29.83
C LEU A 577 6.17 8.76 30.30
N ILE A 578 7.40 9.29 30.44
CA ILE A 578 7.63 10.70 30.76
C ILE A 578 7.08 11.60 29.64
N TYR A 579 7.39 11.27 28.39
CA TYR A 579 6.88 11.99 27.22
C TYR A 579 5.35 12.01 27.17
N LEU A 580 4.69 10.87 27.42
CA LEU A 580 3.23 10.79 27.43
C LEU A 580 2.59 11.68 28.51
N LYS A 581 3.19 11.77 29.69
CA LYS A 581 2.76 12.71 30.74
C LYS A 581 2.91 14.15 30.28
N MET A 582 4.03 14.49 29.65
CA MET A 582 4.27 15.83 29.10
C MET A 582 3.25 16.19 28.01
N GLU A 583 2.91 15.24 27.12
CA GLU A 583 1.89 15.43 26.09
C GLU A 583 0.49 15.58 26.69
N ALA A 584 0.14 14.81 27.73
CA ALA A 584 -1.13 14.98 28.45
C ALA A 584 -1.22 16.36 29.13
N ASP A 585 -0.12 16.83 29.75
CA ASP A 585 -0.06 18.15 30.36
C ASP A 585 -0.14 19.28 29.32
N SER A 586 0.47 19.11 28.13
CA SER A 586 0.47 20.12 27.06
C SER A 586 -0.93 20.42 26.53
N ILE A 587 -1.84 19.44 26.53
CA ILE A 587 -3.22 19.59 26.06
C ILE A 587 -4.23 19.91 27.17
N LYS A 588 -3.80 19.95 28.43
CA LYS A 588 -4.67 20.09 29.61
C LYS A 588 -5.57 21.30 29.57
N ASP A 589 -5.03 22.47 29.20
CA ASP A 589 -5.81 23.71 29.11
C ASP A 589 -6.90 23.63 28.04
N SER A 590 -6.64 22.93 26.93
CA SER A 590 -7.61 22.68 25.86
C SER A 590 -8.73 21.74 26.33
N VAL A 591 -8.38 20.70 27.08
CA VAL A 591 -9.34 19.78 27.73
C VAL A 591 -10.22 20.53 28.73
N GLU A 592 -9.63 21.36 29.60
CA GLU A 592 -10.40 22.16 30.57
C GLU A 592 -11.31 23.18 29.89
N LYS A 593 -10.86 23.77 28.78
CA LYS A 593 -11.69 24.64 27.94
C LYS A 593 -12.92 23.89 27.41
N TYR A 594 -12.77 22.64 26.98
CA TYR A 594 -13.90 21.83 26.56
C TYR A 594 -14.83 21.50 27.74
N ARG A 595 -14.29 21.12 28.90
CA ARG A 595 -15.06 20.84 30.11
C ARG A 595 -15.93 22.02 30.55
N LYS A 596 -15.43 23.26 30.43
CA LYS A 596 -16.20 24.49 30.70
C LYS A 596 -17.46 24.66 29.83
N SER A 597 -17.54 23.96 28.69
CA SER A 597 -18.75 23.92 27.85
C SER A 597 -19.85 22.99 28.37
N LYS A 598 -19.71 22.46 29.59
CA LYS A 598 -20.60 21.48 30.23
C LYS A 598 -20.69 20.14 29.49
N LYS A 599 -19.63 19.78 28.77
CA LYS A 599 -19.44 18.48 28.10
C LYS A 599 -18.28 17.73 28.77
N ILE A 600 -18.23 16.42 28.58
CA ILE A 600 -17.30 15.54 29.26
C ILE A 600 -16.22 15.09 28.27
N PRO A 601 -14.95 15.53 28.42
CA PRO A 601 -13.87 15.03 27.59
C PRO A 601 -13.58 13.56 27.91
N LEU A 602 -13.15 12.80 26.90
CA LEU A 602 -12.85 11.37 27.01
C LEU A 602 -11.42 11.07 26.52
N SER A 603 -10.83 9.99 27.03
CA SER A 603 -9.42 9.70 26.79
C SER A 603 -9.18 8.20 26.59
N MET A 604 -8.39 7.86 25.58
CA MET A 604 -8.09 6.48 25.21
C MET A 604 -6.64 6.32 24.73
N ALA A 605 -6.05 5.15 24.90
CA ALA A 605 -4.73 4.83 24.34
C ALA A 605 -4.78 3.62 23.40
N PHE A 606 -3.90 3.64 22.38
CA PHE A 606 -3.76 2.59 21.38
C PHE A 606 -2.28 2.23 21.21
N PHE A 607 -1.99 0.94 21.18
CA PHE A 607 -0.66 0.39 20.85
C PHE A 607 -0.80 -1.08 20.46
N HIS A 608 0.29 -1.77 20.13
CA HIS A 608 0.20 -3.11 19.57
C HIS A 608 0.30 -4.23 20.62
N ILE A 609 1.41 -4.29 21.35
CA ILE A 609 1.70 -5.37 22.31
C ILE A 609 1.00 -5.08 23.64
N PRO A 610 0.21 -6.02 24.20
CA PRO A 610 -0.55 -5.82 25.43
C PRO A 610 0.35 -5.54 26.64
N LEU A 611 -0.19 -4.84 27.64
CA LEU A 611 0.47 -4.68 28.93
C LEU A 611 0.40 -5.96 29.78
N PRO A 612 1.31 -6.17 30.75
CA PRO A 612 1.25 -7.33 31.64
C PRO A 612 -0.10 -7.53 32.36
N GLU A 613 -0.82 -6.45 32.64
CA GLU A 613 -2.13 -6.45 33.31
C GLU A 613 -3.24 -7.14 32.51
N PHE A 614 -3.10 -7.29 31.19
CA PHE A 614 -4.05 -8.07 30.38
C PHE A 614 -4.16 -9.53 30.84
N ARG A 615 -3.12 -10.05 31.54
CA ARG A 615 -3.12 -11.41 32.15
C ARG A 615 -4.01 -11.55 33.37
N ASN A 616 -4.53 -10.47 33.93
CA ASN A 616 -5.28 -10.49 35.18
C ASN A 616 -6.73 -10.97 35.00
N MET A 617 -6.92 -12.15 34.41
CA MET A 617 -8.23 -12.72 34.03
C MET A 617 -9.16 -13.04 35.22
N ASN A 618 -8.73 -12.79 36.46
CA ASN A 618 -9.57 -12.84 37.64
C ASN A 618 -10.49 -11.61 37.76
N GLN A 619 -10.26 -10.57 36.95
CA GLN A 619 -11.11 -9.39 36.85
C GLN A 619 -12.28 -9.61 35.88
N PRO A 620 -13.37 -8.83 35.98
CA PRO A 620 -14.45 -8.86 35.01
C PRO A 620 -13.95 -8.57 33.59
N TYR A 621 -14.33 -9.41 32.63
CA TYR A 621 -14.06 -9.19 31.21
C TYR A 621 -15.25 -9.61 30.35
N ILE A 622 -15.34 -9.06 29.14
CA ILE A 622 -16.39 -9.34 28.15
C ILE A 622 -15.76 -9.57 26.80
N GLY A 623 -16.22 -10.59 26.08
CA GLY A 623 -15.64 -11.10 24.85
C GLY A 623 -14.89 -12.41 25.09
N GLU A 624 -14.05 -12.79 24.15
CA GLU A 624 -13.46 -14.12 24.11
C GLU A 624 -11.95 -14.07 24.34
N PHE A 625 -11.52 -14.83 25.34
CA PHE A 625 -10.12 -15.21 25.55
C PHE A 625 -9.89 -16.57 24.89
N ARG A 626 -9.13 -16.58 23.80
CA ARG A 626 -8.95 -17.76 22.93
C ARG A 626 -7.51 -18.23 22.84
N GLU A 627 -6.55 -17.35 23.04
CA GLU A 627 -5.13 -17.68 22.99
C GLU A 627 -4.34 -17.09 24.15
N GLY A 628 -3.13 -17.61 24.38
CA GLY A 628 -2.27 -17.14 25.47
C GLY A 628 -1.83 -15.68 25.28
N ILE A 629 -1.84 -14.91 26.37
CA ILE A 629 -1.48 -13.48 26.36
C ILE A 629 0.04 -13.29 26.33
N THR A 630 0.56 -12.74 25.24
CA THR A 630 2.00 -12.57 25.01
C THR A 630 2.54 -11.19 25.41
N ALA A 631 1.96 -10.54 26.42
CA ALA A 631 2.50 -9.30 27.01
C ALA A 631 3.99 -9.44 27.43
N PRO A 632 4.76 -8.33 27.57
CA PRO A 632 6.12 -8.42 28.06
C PRO A 632 6.19 -9.03 29.47
N ARG A 633 7.35 -9.60 29.82
CA ARG A 633 7.61 -10.08 31.19
C ARG A 633 7.91 -8.94 32.15
N TYR A 634 8.54 -7.89 31.66
CA TYR A 634 8.82 -6.70 32.43
C TYR A 634 7.59 -5.80 32.47
N ASN A 635 7.23 -5.33 33.66
CA ASN A 635 6.17 -4.34 33.85
C ASN A 635 6.81 -2.98 34.12
N SER A 636 6.64 -2.03 33.19
CA SER A 636 7.18 -0.67 33.31
C SER A 636 6.32 0.28 34.13
N GLY A 637 5.16 -0.16 34.63
CA GLY A 637 4.18 0.71 35.28
C GLY A 637 3.38 1.57 34.30
N ALA A 638 3.37 1.23 33.01
CA ALA A 638 2.65 1.98 31.97
C ALA A 638 1.15 2.13 32.28
N ARG A 639 0.52 1.08 32.83
CA ARG A 639 -0.88 1.10 33.24
C ARG A 639 -1.18 2.19 34.30
N ASP A 640 -0.28 2.38 35.25
CA ASP A 640 -0.41 3.41 36.30
C ASP A 640 -0.34 4.80 35.67
N VAL A 641 0.64 5.01 34.79
CA VAL A 641 0.84 6.27 34.07
C VAL A 641 -0.38 6.65 33.24
N PHE A 642 -0.95 5.72 32.47
CA PHE A 642 -2.17 5.99 31.72
C PHE A 642 -3.34 6.35 32.62
N GLY A 643 -3.46 5.70 33.78
CA GLY A 643 -4.47 6.04 34.77
C GLY A 643 -4.29 7.44 35.37
N GLU A 644 -3.05 7.83 35.69
CA GLU A 644 -2.73 9.19 36.15
C GLU A 644 -3.08 10.26 35.09
N MET A 645 -2.94 9.91 33.81
CA MET A 645 -3.33 10.76 32.67
C MET A 645 -4.87 10.81 32.45
N GLY A 646 -5.65 10.03 33.20
CA GLY A 646 -7.10 9.95 33.04
C GLY A 646 -7.56 9.18 31.80
N VAL A 647 -6.73 8.28 31.27
CA VAL A 647 -7.13 7.35 30.21
C VAL A 647 -8.17 6.38 30.76
N GLN A 648 -9.28 6.21 30.04
CA GLN A 648 -10.41 5.37 30.50
C GLN A 648 -10.40 3.98 29.86
N ALA A 649 -9.82 3.86 28.66
CA ALA A 649 -9.64 2.58 27.98
C ALA A 649 -8.31 2.55 27.20
N ILE A 650 -7.76 1.36 27.09
CA ILE A 650 -6.56 1.02 26.32
C ILE A 650 -6.97 -0.07 25.33
N SER A 651 -6.58 0.07 24.07
CA SER A 651 -6.85 -0.96 23.05
C SER A 651 -5.60 -1.41 22.30
N VAL A 652 -5.50 -2.72 22.08
CA VAL A 652 -4.31 -3.38 21.52
C VAL A 652 -4.65 -4.42 20.45
N GLY A 653 -3.64 -4.90 19.73
CA GLY A 653 -3.72 -6.01 18.77
C GLY A 653 -2.94 -7.22 19.29
N HIS A 654 -2.05 -7.76 18.45
CA HIS A 654 -0.97 -8.71 18.78
C HIS A 654 -1.41 -10.13 19.17
N ASP A 655 -2.31 -10.28 20.14
CA ASP A 655 -2.93 -11.58 20.46
C ASP A 655 -4.22 -11.70 19.62
N HIS A 656 -4.03 -11.95 18.33
CA HIS A 656 -5.01 -11.98 17.25
C HIS A 656 -6.40 -12.54 17.62
N CYS A 657 -6.46 -13.70 18.26
CA CYS A 657 -7.71 -14.40 18.56
C CYS A 657 -8.36 -13.93 19.86
N ASN A 658 -7.64 -13.18 20.69
CA ASN A 658 -8.24 -12.51 21.83
C ASN A 658 -8.99 -11.26 21.35
N ASP A 659 -10.20 -11.10 21.85
CA ASP A 659 -11.01 -9.94 21.52
C ASP A 659 -11.78 -9.40 22.73
N TYR A 660 -11.40 -9.78 23.94
CA TYR A 660 -12.07 -9.35 25.15
C TYR A 660 -11.66 -7.93 25.56
N CYS A 661 -12.52 -7.29 26.35
CA CYS A 661 -12.18 -6.14 27.17
C CYS A 661 -12.21 -6.55 28.63
N LEU A 662 -11.13 -6.31 29.36
CA LEU A 662 -10.96 -6.60 30.78
C LEU A 662 -10.93 -5.31 31.58
N GLN A 663 -11.71 -5.25 32.66
CA GLN A 663 -11.77 -4.07 33.52
C GLN A 663 -10.71 -4.18 34.61
N ASP A 664 -9.58 -3.52 34.42
CA ASP A 664 -8.49 -3.55 35.38
C ASP A 664 -8.64 -2.46 36.46
N THR A 665 -8.53 -2.86 37.73
CA THR A 665 -8.63 -1.97 38.90
C THR A 665 -7.30 -1.91 39.65
N LEU A 666 -6.72 -0.71 39.77
CA LEU A 666 -5.52 -0.51 40.59
C LEU A 666 -5.88 -0.55 42.08
N ARG A 667 -5.41 -1.59 42.78
CA ARG A 667 -5.52 -1.83 44.24
C ARG A 667 -6.97 -1.93 44.74
N ALA A 668 -7.41 -3.16 45.03
CA ALA A 668 -8.73 -3.47 45.58
C ALA A 668 -9.09 -2.77 46.91
N GLU A 669 -8.12 -2.12 47.57
CA GLU A 669 -8.28 -1.57 48.94
C GLU A 669 -8.17 -0.03 49.02
N SER A 670 -7.98 0.70 47.91
CA SER A 670 -7.90 2.18 47.90
C SER A 670 -9.17 2.81 47.29
N PRO A 671 -9.87 3.73 48.00
CA PRO A 671 -11.17 4.27 47.60
C PRO A 671 -11.15 5.26 46.41
N GLU A 672 -9.97 5.57 45.85
CA GLU A 672 -9.86 6.29 44.58
C GLU A 672 -9.64 5.27 43.44
N GLU A 673 -10.72 4.60 43.05
CA GLU A 673 -10.72 3.49 42.09
C GLU A 673 -10.29 3.95 40.67
N ASN A 674 -8.99 3.94 40.38
CA ASN A 674 -8.45 4.21 39.05
C ASN A 674 -8.65 2.98 38.14
N LYS A 675 -9.86 2.81 37.60
CA LYS A 675 -10.25 1.73 36.69
C LYS A 675 -9.93 2.07 35.23
N ILE A 676 -9.48 1.10 34.46
CA ILE A 676 -9.27 1.21 33.00
C ILE A 676 -9.77 -0.07 32.32
N TRP A 677 -10.42 0.07 31.17
CA TRP A 677 -10.70 -1.06 30.29
C TRP A 677 -9.49 -1.39 29.40
N LEU A 678 -9.04 -2.64 29.43
CA LEU A 678 -7.96 -3.21 28.63
C LEU A 678 -8.58 -4.08 27.54
N CYS A 679 -8.59 -3.61 26.29
CA CYS A 679 -9.31 -4.24 25.18
C CYS A 679 -8.38 -4.78 24.11
N TYR A 680 -8.70 -5.96 23.59
CA TYR A 680 -8.16 -6.43 22.30
C TYR A 680 -9.07 -6.01 21.15
N GLY A 681 -8.46 -5.64 20.02
CA GLY A 681 -9.15 -5.32 18.77
C GLY A 681 -9.72 -6.55 18.05
N GLY A 682 -9.11 -7.72 18.26
CA GLY A 682 -9.32 -8.91 17.44
C GLY A 682 -8.63 -8.77 16.08
N GLY A 683 -7.85 -9.79 15.71
CA GLY A 683 -7.13 -9.85 14.46
C GLY A 683 -8.05 -9.95 13.26
N SER A 684 -7.87 -9.01 12.33
CA SER A 684 -8.72 -8.85 11.14
C SER A 684 -8.17 -9.56 9.90
N GLY A 685 -6.86 -9.78 9.86
CA GLY A 685 -6.15 -10.30 8.70
C GLY A 685 -6.25 -11.80 8.51
N LEU A 686 -6.60 -12.23 7.30
CA LEU A 686 -6.52 -13.64 6.90
C LEU A 686 -5.06 -14.08 6.71
N GLY A 687 -4.14 -13.11 6.58
CA GLY A 687 -2.70 -13.36 6.61
C GLY A 687 -2.17 -13.63 8.02
N GLY A 688 -2.91 -13.28 9.08
CA GLY A 688 -2.48 -13.45 10.48
C GLY A 688 -2.92 -14.77 11.08
N TYR A 689 -2.38 -15.15 12.24
CA TYR A 689 -2.77 -16.37 12.96
C TYR A 689 -4.25 -16.34 13.40
N GLY A 690 -4.97 -17.45 13.25
CA GLY A 690 -6.41 -17.58 13.55
C GLY A 690 -6.84 -18.94 14.10
N GLY A 691 -5.90 -19.87 14.32
CA GLY A 691 -6.17 -21.29 14.59
C GLY A 691 -6.79 -21.64 15.95
N TYR A 692 -7.48 -20.72 16.61
CA TYR A 692 -8.03 -20.91 17.95
C TYR A 692 -9.56 -21.03 17.95
N ASN A 693 -10.03 -22.28 17.99
CA ASN A 693 -11.44 -22.65 18.19
C ASN A 693 -12.41 -22.02 17.18
N GLY A 694 -12.08 -22.04 15.88
CA GLY A 694 -12.93 -21.49 14.83
C GLY A 694 -13.04 -19.96 14.87
N TYR A 695 -11.93 -19.27 15.14
CA TYR A 695 -11.92 -17.82 15.25
C TYR A 695 -12.26 -17.16 13.90
N ILE A 696 -13.42 -16.50 13.85
CA ILE A 696 -13.80 -15.66 12.72
C ILE A 696 -13.14 -14.29 12.89
N ARG A 697 -12.49 -13.83 11.82
CA ARG A 697 -11.80 -12.53 11.74
C ARG A 697 -12.76 -11.41 12.08
N ARG A 698 -12.30 -10.40 12.82
CA ARG A 698 -13.16 -9.33 13.32
C ARG A 698 -12.43 -8.00 13.41
N MET A 699 -13.21 -6.95 13.51
CA MET A 699 -12.75 -5.58 13.75
C MET A 699 -13.59 -4.97 14.87
N ARG A 700 -12.99 -4.09 15.67
CA ARG A 700 -13.64 -3.45 16.81
C ARG A 700 -13.99 -2.01 16.48
N VAL A 701 -15.15 -1.56 16.91
CA VAL A 701 -15.63 -0.18 16.74
C VAL A 701 -15.73 0.48 18.10
N TYR A 702 -15.39 1.76 18.18
CA TYR A 702 -15.62 2.62 19.34
C TYR A 702 -16.49 3.81 18.93
N GLU A 703 -17.52 4.11 19.70
CA GLU A 703 -18.31 5.32 19.57
C GLU A 703 -18.22 6.13 20.86
N TYR A 704 -17.79 7.37 20.72
CA TYR A 704 -17.66 8.33 21.81
C TYR A 704 -18.85 9.27 21.75
N ASP A 705 -19.51 9.51 22.89
CA ASP A 705 -20.57 10.51 23.07
C ASP A 705 -20.17 11.42 24.22
N THR A 706 -19.58 12.57 23.92
CA THR A 706 -19.05 13.50 24.95
C THR A 706 -20.14 14.32 25.62
N SER A 707 -21.37 14.29 25.09
CA SER A 707 -22.54 14.87 25.77
C SER A 707 -22.94 14.04 26.99
N LYS A 708 -22.73 12.71 26.92
CA LYS A 708 -22.98 11.76 28.00
C LYS A 708 -21.72 11.32 28.73
N GLY A 709 -20.54 11.66 28.19
CA GLY A 709 -19.27 11.12 28.65
C GLY A 709 -19.23 9.60 28.51
N GLU A 710 -19.66 9.10 27.36
CA GLU A 710 -19.85 7.68 27.10
C GLU A 710 -18.86 7.15 26.05
N ILE A 711 -18.31 5.96 26.30
CA ILE A 711 -17.56 5.18 25.31
C ILE A 711 -18.29 3.85 25.13
N LYS A 712 -18.82 3.62 23.93
CA LYS A 712 -19.37 2.33 23.51
C LYS A 712 -18.39 1.58 22.64
N THR A 713 -18.45 0.26 22.66
CA THR A 713 -17.75 -0.57 21.68
C THR A 713 -18.55 -1.79 21.29
N TRP A 714 -18.34 -2.28 20.08
CA TRP A 714 -18.86 -3.53 19.53
C TRP A 714 -17.88 -4.08 18.50
N LYS A 715 -18.13 -5.28 17.98
CA LYS A 715 -17.31 -5.89 16.93
C LYS A 715 -18.15 -6.20 15.68
N ARG A 716 -17.46 -6.29 14.54
CA ARG A 716 -17.96 -6.80 13.25
C ARG A 716 -17.12 -8.01 12.88
N THR A 717 -17.74 -9.07 12.38
CA THR A 717 -17.02 -10.27 11.94
C THR A 717 -17.00 -10.38 10.43
N GLU A 718 -16.04 -11.12 9.89
CA GLU A 718 -15.95 -11.38 8.46
C GLU A 718 -17.17 -12.14 7.91
N ALA A 719 -17.66 -13.11 8.68
CA ALA A 719 -18.82 -13.92 8.27
C ALA A 719 -20.12 -13.11 8.24
N GLU A 720 -20.29 -12.17 9.17
CA GLU A 720 -21.51 -11.35 9.31
C GLU A 720 -21.15 -9.86 9.54
N PRO A 721 -20.58 -9.17 8.52
CA PRO A 721 -20.06 -7.81 8.68
C PRO A 721 -21.15 -6.77 8.92
N ASP A 722 -22.41 -7.09 8.59
CA ASP A 722 -23.60 -6.26 8.79
C ASP A 722 -24.19 -6.38 10.21
N LYS A 723 -23.77 -7.36 11.02
CA LYS A 723 -24.22 -7.55 12.41
C LYS A 723 -23.22 -7.02 13.43
N LYS A 724 -23.73 -6.37 14.48
CA LYS A 724 -22.92 -5.96 15.64
C LYS A 724 -22.95 -7.09 16.66
N ILE A 725 -21.79 -7.42 17.22
CA ILE A 725 -21.69 -8.37 18.33
C ILE A 725 -21.02 -7.72 19.54
N ASP A 726 -21.36 -8.22 20.74
CA ASP A 726 -20.81 -7.78 22.03
C ASP A 726 -20.80 -6.26 22.20
N GLU A 727 -21.93 -5.61 21.90
CA GLU A 727 -22.09 -4.17 22.13
C GLU A 727 -22.13 -3.89 23.63
N GLN A 728 -21.25 -3.00 24.09
CA GLN A 728 -21.04 -2.71 25.50
C GLN A 728 -20.72 -1.23 25.73
N ILE A 729 -21.06 -0.75 26.91
CA ILE A 729 -20.74 0.60 27.39
C ILE A 729 -19.56 0.47 28.37
N LEU A 730 -18.41 1.03 28.00
CA LEU A 730 -17.19 1.00 28.81
C LEU A 730 -17.14 2.14 29.83
N VAL A 731 -17.61 3.31 29.42
CA VAL A 731 -17.54 4.57 30.19
C VAL A 731 -18.90 5.23 30.16
N THR A 732 -19.34 5.84 31.26
CA THR A 732 -20.54 6.68 31.32
C THR A 732 -20.31 7.83 32.30
N GLY A 733 -20.74 9.04 31.94
CA GLY A 733 -20.50 10.22 32.76
C GLY A 733 -19.01 10.52 32.95
N GLY A 734 -18.15 10.04 32.05
CA GLY A 734 -16.70 10.15 32.14
C GLY A 734 -16.02 9.16 33.09
N ASN A 735 -16.79 8.26 33.71
CA ASN A 735 -16.28 7.25 34.63
C ASN A 735 -16.32 5.86 34.00
N VAL A 736 -15.28 5.06 34.24
CA VAL A 736 -15.27 3.65 33.87
C VAL A 736 -16.31 2.91 34.70
N VAL A 737 -17.29 2.30 34.04
CA VAL A 737 -18.41 1.62 34.68
C VAL A 737 -18.25 0.11 34.60
N ASN A 738 -18.74 -0.58 35.63
CA ASN A 738 -18.93 -2.02 35.53
C ASN A 738 -20.10 -2.28 34.57
N TRP A 739 -19.99 -3.34 33.79
CA TRP A 739 -21.09 -3.82 32.96
C TRP A 739 -22.27 -4.29 33.84
N LYS A 740 -23.51 -4.03 33.40
CA LYS A 740 -24.75 -4.48 34.03
C LYS A 740 -25.44 -5.53 33.19
#